data_AF-A0A5S6QLY9-F1
#
_entry.id   AF-A0A5S6QLY9-F1
#
_cell.length_a   1.000
_cell.length_b   1.000
_cell.length_c   1.000
_cell.angle_alpha   90.00
_cell.angle_beta   90.00
_cell.angle_gamma   90.00
#
_symmetry.space_group_name_H-M   'P 1'
#
loop_
_entity.id
_entity.type
_entity.pdbx_description
1 polymer ?
#
loop_
_entity_poly.entity_id
_entity_poly.type
_entity_poly.pdbx_seq_one_letter_code
_entity_poly.pdbx_strand_id
1 'polypeptide(L)'
;MSAVAQDGYMTRSEVITKRKSSPENIYYTLSKWPPNYSCSHSTLTLRPYHLNTVYNTAPVAIKCKPFTETEKARWISQAVDHGFVRLYDPEAFLASSLVVPCTLDTTCTQVASKLGINPSDFHVQFNSHTLRRLLADDRPLAIQNKFLTSIGITNVRRQQFEGDKIDLGYLIRFYAGRPLHVDAHSRAPLSCYCFVRRRGPFRKWSRRFCVLSQNRLLIFGNNASNQNDRAEPDTVHLENGKARLAISNSQGKCLKLASNPERSPQVFYSLAFTSVDELNQWYSRCAQVCETPRPSTDYSNMQMEMIPDELFCNDYPKSITKLNLQGNSLRERPPEANQYFAGWLNDLTSFQFLTALNLSDNDLLRFPTCLLQLESLSELSLANNKITDLPPTVAKLKNLSLLNLQNNWLHVLPNELSTCDKLVFLDLSFNRFDTIPMVLNSLIGLTSWILNGNYITNISSNVMLGVPMELSKVELRHNEISLCAANALALDTLCFLTHLDIRDNNRVIDVDLSALSMLQVLNCERCSILTLRVNGSCLSELTANRNKIHNLLIRPVPHHLVSLEVSHNCMESLPEWTTELAQIKRILCSHNYIETLPDRLLTNVNSLNYLDLSHNCIRALPSYMENCAIETLLLHHNNIDELPEEFLSSAHRLHILNLSHNQLAQLPPPSLLSELNKIQELRLAGNQLTNSALDVIVRYRHLQILDISYNNITSISNEFFQKLQMLQEINISGNQIASLPQSLTSLPLLTTLRAHSNLISSLPNLATCAQLMHIDLAANRITDVPISFMMAPRVKFIDVACNDAIAVQDFQQLKALRDEKSILVVDINNEIILPDRNWKLGTSQFFDPSTGRPSVQQITGRPGNSSEDGILLGVLESVFSFETGELLQQLLPDIVEQEKRELTTHDQYLKYSLIMAHHELKEKGQRQGVNCALCHLAPRIHRGIPRKYCARIANCGDVEAVLCRKGEPILLTKRFTVDSSEEEYARIRLSGGTVDQNNAINGTVRCSRMIGCSFLYPSVVPTPYEFVWDLAECDEFLILANGAVWRTMPYHEVVHHVRRIPEPSMAAKYLQDIVRAYRCTEDISIMVVRFGFPKKGTDFINMIAATPYREKRFTSNVQPYSASSSSDSPNYESPTLALPKATKMFERIEATSEDSGDYRFTKNLCRYHEMATSNIYNMYICEVTRQQLLSLHYDGGRCM
;
A
#
# COMPACT_ATOMS: atom_id res chain seq x y z
N MET A 1 0.70 -70.08 4.63
CA MET A 1 0.61 -71.34 5.42
C MET A 1 1.33 -71.11 6.74
N SER A 2 0.73 -71.16 7.90
CA SER A 2 -0.68 -71.29 8.31
C SER A 2 -0.74 -71.20 9.84
N ALA A 3 -1.90 -70.79 10.35
CA ALA A 3 -2.36 -70.84 11.74
C ALA A 3 -1.98 -69.66 12.66
N VAL A 4 -2.92 -68.99 13.34
CA VAL A 4 -4.30 -68.51 13.06
C VAL A 4 -4.69 -67.72 14.31
N ALA A 5 -5.22 -66.51 14.09
CA ALA A 5 -5.94 -65.69 15.06
C ALA A 5 -7.43 -65.73 14.70
N GLN A 6 -8.32 -65.67 15.71
CA GLN A 6 -9.76 -65.32 15.67
C GLN A 6 -10.39 -65.73 17.01
N ASP A 7 -11.44 -65.13 17.56
CA ASP A 7 -12.09 -63.82 17.47
C ASP A 7 -13.00 -63.76 18.72
N GLY A 8 -13.26 -62.58 19.29
CA GLY A 8 -14.40 -62.40 20.21
C GLY A 8 -14.24 -61.43 21.38
N TYR A 9 -14.77 -60.21 21.18
CA TYR A 9 -15.39 -59.33 22.17
C TYR A 9 -14.64 -58.95 23.47
N MET A 10 -14.11 -57.72 23.52
CA MET A 10 -13.97 -56.93 24.76
C MET A 10 -14.18 -55.43 24.51
N THR A 11 -15.14 -54.81 25.19
CA THR A 11 -15.10 -53.37 25.53
C THR A 11 -15.64 -53.14 26.95
N ARG A 12 -14.72 -52.92 27.89
CA ARG A 12 -14.88 -52.19 29.17
C ARG A 12 -13.60 -51.36 29.28
N SER A 13 -13.64 -50.05 29.47
CA SER A 13 -13.90 -49.47 30.78
C SER A 13 -13.95 -47.93 30.71
N GLU A 14 -14.95 -47.39 31.39
CA GLU A 14 -14.95 -46.22 32.26
C GLU A 14 -14.26 -44.91 31.82
N VAL A 15 -15.16 -43.97 31.52
CA VAL A 15 -14.96 -42.53 31.35
C VAL A 15 -14.45 -41.90 32.65
N ILE A 16 -13.20 -41.42 32.63
CA ILE A 16 -12.69 -40.42 33.60
C ILE A 16 -12.96 -39.03 33.04
N THR A 17 -13.83 -38.28 33.71
CA THR A 17 -14.02 -36.83 33.52
C THR A 17 -12.73 -36.07 33.84
N LYS A 18 -11.99 -35.63 32.82
CA LYS A 18 -11.00 -34.55 32.95
C LYS A 18 -11.66 -33.21 32.66
N ARG A 19 -11.87 -32.41 33.71
CA ARG A 19 -12.05 -30.97 33.61
C ARG A 19 -10.85 -30.37 32.85
N LYS A 20 -11.11 -29.73 31.72
CA LYS A 20 -10.17 -28.77 31.12
C LYS A 20 -10.13 -27.54 32.02
N SER A 21 -9.09 -27.39 32.82
CA SER A 21 -8.70 -26.10 33.37
C SER A 21 -7.92 -25.34 32.30
N SER A 22 -8.47 -24.23 31.83
CA SER A 22 -7.74 -23.18 31.14
C SER A 22 -6.55 -22.71 32.02
N PRO A 23 -5.43 -22.24 31.44
CA PRO A 23 -4.44 -21.52 32.22
C PRO A 23 -5.09 -20.21 32.67
N GLU A 24 -5.48 -20.11 33.94
CA GLU A 24 -5.83 -18.83 34.55
C GLU A 24 -4.53 -18.00 34.63
N ASN A 25 -4.42 -16.99 33.76
CA ASN A 25 -3.38 -15.98 33.88
C ASN A 25 -3.66 -15.14 35.14
N ILE A 26 -2.88 -15.35 36.19
CA ILE A 26 -3.01 -14.62 37.46
C ILE A 26 -2.36 -13.25 37.29
N TYR A 27 -3.17 -12.19 37.27
CA TYR A 27 -2.72 -10.80 37.17
C TYR A 27 -2.61 -10.16 38.55
N TYR A 28 -1.67 -9.25 38.77
CA TYR A 28 -1.46 -8.64 40.10
C TYR A 28 -1.67 -7.11 40.05
N THR A 29 -2.12 -6.50 41.15
CA THR A 29 -2.33 -5.03 41.28
C THR A 29 -1.80 -4.42 42.58
N LEU A 30 -1.36 -3.15 42.53
CA LEU A 30 -0.96 -2.36 43.69
C LEU A 30 -2.15 -2.09 44.62
N SER A 31 -1.99 -2.38 45.91
CA SER A 31 -3.08 -2.29 46.87
C SER A 31 -3.57 -0.85 47.12
N LYS A 32 -4.79 -0.59 46.62
CA LYS A 32 -5.85 0.33 47.09
C LYS A 32 -5.70 1.84 46.85
N TRP A 33 -6.52 2.36 45.93
CA TRP A 33 -7.23 3.64 46.05
C TRP A 33 -8.72 3.38 45.69
N PRO A 34 -9.76 3.74 46.49
CA PRO A 34 -10.05 3.54 47.93
C PRO A 34 -11.38 2.71 48.18
N PRO A 35 -11.87 2.41 49.42
CA PRO A 35 -11.30 1.71 50.58
C PRO A 35 -12.04 0.38 50.99
N ASN A 36 -11.42 -0.39 51.92
CA ASN A 36 -11.90 -1.59 52.70
C ASN A 36 -12.05 -2.92 51.91
N TYR A 37 -11.29 -4.02 52.10
CA TYR A 37 -11.08 -4.87 53.30
C TYR A 37 -9.79 -5.74 53.15
N SER A 38 -9.54 -6.63 54.11
CA SER A 38 -8.32 -7.40 54.49
C SER A 38 -7.72 -8.43 53.50
N CYS A 39 -6.43 -8.75 53.72
CA CYS A 39 -5.53 -9.61 52.92
C CYS A 39 -5.63 -11.13 53.22
N SER A 40 -5.39 -11.98 52.20
CA SER A 40 -4.57 -13.20 52.30
C SER A 40 -4.05 -13.72 50.94
N HIS A 41 -2.79 -14.18 51.01
CA HIS A 41 -1.81 -14.87 50.14
C HIS A 41 -2.00 -15.22 48.64
N SER A 42 -1.10 -14.69 47.80
CA SER A 42 -0.11 -15.39 46.92
C SER A 42 0.69 -14.34 46.10
N THR A 43 2.01 -14.46 45.97
CA THR A 43 2.95 -13.35 45.65
C THR A 43 3.80 -13.53 44.39
N LEU A 44 3.90 -12.48 43.56
CA LEU A 44 4.90 -12.29 42.48
C LEU A 44 5.52 -10.88 42.59
N THR A 45 6.77 -10.70 42.16
CA THR A 45 7.62 -9.52 42.40
C THR A 45 8.09 -8.83 41.12
N LEU A 46 7.85 -7.52 40.98
CA LEU A 46 8.56 -6.65 40.04
C LEU A 46 9.94 -6.28 40.63
N ARG A 47 11.02 -6.38 39.85
CA ARG A 47 12.36 -5.95 40.29
C ARG A 47 12.66 -4.52 39.80
N PRO A 48 12.94 -3.56 40.70
CA PRO A 48 13.41 -2.24 40.28
C PRO A 48 14.83 -2.34 39.72
N TYR A 49 15.07 -1.69 38.57
CA TYR A 49 16.37 -1.64 37.91
C TYR A 49 17.17 -0.43 38.45
N HIS A 50 18.07 -0.66 39.42
CA HIS A 50 19.06 0.35 39.83
C HIS A 50 20.42 0.01 39.23
N LEU A 51 20.80 0.68 38.14
CA LEU A 51 22.20 0.85 37.77
C LEU A 51 22.74 2.08 38.51
N ASN A 52 23.72 1.86 39.38
CA ASN A 52 24.67 2.85 39.91
C ASN A 52 24.18 3.93 40.88
N THR A 53 23.52 3.53 41.98
CA THR A 53 23.65 4.31 43.23
C THR A 53 24.03 3.39 44.37
N VAL A 54 25.20 3.68 44.96
CA VAL A 54 25.68 3.10 46.21
C VAL A 54 24.77 3.58 47.34
N TYR A 55 23.63 2.92 47.52
CA TYR A 55 22.87 2.94 48.77
C TYR A 55 22.42 1.52 49.10
N ASN A 56 22.82 1.08 50.28
CA ASN A 56 22.52 -0.22 50.90
C ASN A 56 21.02 -0.37 51.20
N THR A 57 20.19 -0.58 50.18
CA THR A 57 18.80 -1.03 50.38
C THR A 57 18.46 -2.11 49.36
N ALA A 58 18.10 -3.30 49.86
CA ALA A 58 17.63 -4.41 49.02
C ALA A 58 16.44 -3.96 48.14
N PRO A 59 16.29 -4.48 46.90
CA PRO A 59 15.18 -4.11 46.02
C PRO A 59 13.83 -4.42 46.71
N VAL A 60 13.00 -3.39 46.85
CA VAL A 60 11.67 -3.51 47.46
C VAL A 60 10.75 -4.24 46.48
N ALA A 61 10.45 -5.50 46.80
CA ALA A 61 9.47 -6.33 46.12
C ALA A 61 8.05 -5.72 46.24
N ILE A 62 7.48 -5.22 45.14
CA ILE A 62 6.11 -4.71 45.10
C ILE A 62 5.14 -5.91 45.22
N LYS A 63 4.45 -6.05 46.35
CA LYS A 63 3.46 -7.12 46.61
C LYS A 63 2.07 -6.67 46.20
N CYS A 64 1.38 -7.46 45.40
CA CYS A 64 0.15 -7.05 44.71
C CYS A 64 -0.91 -8.17 44.72
N LYS A 65 -2.22 -7.84 44.80
CA LYS A 65 -3.34 -8.82 44.79
C LYS A 65 -4.05 -8.80 43.41
N PRO A 66 -4.53 -9.93 42.86
CA PRO A 66 -5.38 -9.93 41.67
C PRO A 66 -6.71 -9.20 41.86
N PHE A 67 -7.15 -8.44 40.84
CA PHE A 67 -8.55 -8.01 40.70
C PHE A 67 -9.38 -9.19 40.21
N THR A 68 -10.56 -9.37 40.80
CA THR A 68 -11.61 -10.22 40.26
C THR A 68 -12.26 -9.55 39.04
N GLU A 69 -12.83 -10.34 38.12
CA GLU A 69 -13.56 -9.81 36.96
C GLU A 69 -14.70 -8.86 37.37
N THR A 70 -15.33 -9.11 38.52
CA THR A 70 -16.37 -8.25 39.10
C THR A 70 -15.82 -6.89 39.55
N GLU A 71 -14.62 -6.84 40.12
CA GLU A 71 -13.96 -5.59 40.52
C GLU A 71 -13.53 -4.78 39.30
N LYS A 72 -13.03 -5.44 38.24
CA LYS A 72 -12.69 -4.78 36.97
C LYS A 72 -13.91 -4.17 36.29
N ALA A 73 -15.00 -4.94 36.20
CA ALA A 73 -16.26 -4.46 35.65
C ALA A 73 -16.82 -3.28 36.46
N ARG A 74 -16.69 -3.30 37.80
CA ARG A 74 -17.10 -2.19 38.65
C ARG A 74 -16.26 -0.93 38.42
N TRP A 75 -14.94 -1.05 38.27
CA TRP A 75 -14.05 0.08 37.99
C TRP A 75 -14.37 0.76 36.65
N ILE A 76 -14.50 -0.03 35.58
CA ILE A 76 -14.77 0.45 34.23
C ILE A 76 -16.18 1.07 34.12
N SER A 77 -17.15 0.54 34.87
CA SER A 77 -18.54 1.06 34.82
C SER A 77 -18.76 2.37 35.59
N GLN A 78 -17.81 2.80 36.41
CA GLN A 78 -17.93 4.05 37.17
C GLN A 78 -17.88 5.30 36.29
N ALA A 79 -16.98 5.34 35.31
CA ALA A 79 -16.82 6.47 34.40
C ALA A 79 -16.13 6.06 33.09
N VAL A 80 -16.31 6.87 32.04
CA VAL A 80 -15.77 6.61 30.69
C VAL A 80 -14.28 6.92 30.56
N ASP A 81 -13.72 7.70 31.47
CA ASP A 81 -12.31 8.05 31.55
C ASP A 81 -11.49 7.06 32.41
N HIS A 82 -12.15 6.08 33.03
CA HIS A 82 -11.51 5.01 33.79
C HIS A 82 -11.03 3.90 32.85
N GLY A 83 -9.87 3.31 33.15
CA GLY A 83 -9.37 2.16 32.41
C GLY A 83 -8.23 1.47 33.13
N PHE A 84 -7.58 0.56 32.41
CA PHE A 84 -6.43 -0.19 32.89
C PHE A 84 -5.23 0.01 31.97
N VAL A 85 -4.05 0.10 32.57
CA VAL A 85 -2.76 0.08 31.88
C VAL A 85 -1.95 -1.08 32.43
N ARG A 86 -1.40 -1.90 31.54
CA ARG A 86 -0.59 -3.06 31.90
C ARG A 86 0.91 -2.69 31.88
N LEU A 87 1.56 -2.83 33.03
CA LEU A 87 3.00 -2.60 33.22
C LEU A 87 3.75 -3.94 33.20
N TYR A 88 4.72 -4.06 32.29
CA TYR A 88 5.55 -5.25 32.11
C TYR A 88 6.88 -5.10 32.83
N ASP A 89 7.39 -6.21 33.35
CA ASP A 89 8.75 -6.28 33.91
C ASP A 89 9.80 -6.18 32.78
N PRO A 90 10.84 -5.34 32.90
CA PRO A 90 11.94 -5.23 31.94
C PRO A 90 12.71 -6.53 31.64
N GLU A 91 12.76 -7.49 32.57
CA GLU A 91 13.55 -8.74 32.48
C GLU A 91 12.72 -9.98 32.10
N ALA A 92 11.39 -9.90 31.99
CA ALA A 92 10.54 -11.07 31.85
C ALA A 92 9.92 -11.28 30.47
N PHE A 93 9.89 -12.54 30.02
CA PHE A 93 9.11 -12.98 28.87
C PHE A 93 7.62 -13.02 29.23
N LEU A 94 6.84 -12.02 28.76
CA LEU A 94 5.36 -11.93 28.64
C LEU A 94 4.46 -12.20 29.88
N ALA A 95 4.84 -13.06 30.82
CA ALA A 95 3.97 -13.62 31.85
C ALA A 95 3.94 -12.83 33.18
N SER A 96 4.93 -11.97 33.46
CA SER A 96 4.89 -11.10 34.66
C SER A 96 4.54 -9.67 34.28
N SER A 97 3.26 -9.34 34.42
CA SER A 97 2.75 -7.99 34.24
C SER A 97 1.77 -7.60 35.35
N LEU A 98 1.75 -6.31 35.66
CA LEU A 98 0.91 -5.70 36.67
C LEU A 98 -0.18 -4.89 35.97
N VAL A 99 -1.43 -5.04 36.39
CA VAL A 99 -2.53 -4.19 35.91
C VAL A 99 -2.68 -3.00 36.85
N VAL A 100 -2.63 -1.79 36.30
CA VAL A 100 -2.76 -0.54 37.06
C VAL A 100 -4.06 0.16 36.65
N PRO A 101 -5.00 0.39 37.60
CA PRO A 101 -6.16 1.21 37.34
C PRO A 101 -5.73 2.67 37.18
N CYS A 102 -6.12 3.28 36.07
CA CYS A 102 -5.79 4.66 35.73
C CYS A 102 -7.06 5.40 35.29
N THR A 103 -7.06 6.72 35.46
CA THR A 103 -7.94 7.64 34.73
C THR A 103 -7.16 8.28 33.58
N LEU A 104 -7.85 8.94 32.65
CA LEU A 104 -7.20 9.66 31.54
C LEU A 104 -6.23 10.75 32.03
N ASP A 105 -6.42 11.28 33.24
CA ASP A 105 -5.56 12.31 33.84
C ASP A 105 -4.45 11.76 34.74
N THR A 106 -4.40 10.43 34.97
CA THR A 106 -3.38 9.82 35.81
C THR A 106 -2.00 9.95 35.17
N THR A 107 -1.05 10.63 35.83
CA THR A 107 0.31 10.87 35.30
C THR A 107 1.29 9.75 35.64
N CYS A 108 2.38 9.64 34.87
CA CYS A 108 3.51 8.75 35.18
C CYS A 108 4.03 8.96 36.59
N THR A 109 4.12 10.21 37.07
CA THR A 109 4.55 10.52 38.45
C THR A 109 3.63 9.89 39.50
N GLN A 110 2.31 9.95 39.31
CA GLN A 110 1.34 9.36 40.23
C GLN A 110 1.39 7.82 40.23
N VAL A 111 1.67 7.22 39.07
CA VAL A 111 1.88 5.77 38.93
C VAL A 111 3.21 5.37 39.61
N ALA A 112 4.28 6.12 39.35
CA ALA A 112 5.62 5.92 39.90
C ALA A 112 5.66 6.01 41.43
N SER A 113 5.05 7.04 42.01
CA SER A 113 4.99 7.25 43.45
C SER A 113 4.31 6.10 44.18
N LYS A 114 3.33 5.45 43.54
CA LYS A 114 2.61 4.30 44.10
C LYS A 114 3.40 3.00 43.97
N LEU A 115 4.17 2.84 42.90
CA LEU A 115 5.03 1.68 42.69
C LEU A 115 6.35 1.78 43.47
N GLY A 116 6.72 2.96 43.96
CA GLY A 116 8.04 3.19 44.56
C GLY A 116 9.17 3.13 43.53
N ILE A 117 8.90 3.53 42.28
CA ILE A 117 9.84 3.53 41.16
C ILE A 117 10.11 4.98 40.74
N ASN A 118 11.27 5.28 40.17
CA ASN A 118 11.55 6.60 39.65
C ASN A 118 10.62 6.91 38.44
N PRO A 119 9.92 8.06 38.41
CA PRO A 119 9.11 8.47 37.25
C PRO A 119 9.87 8.47 35.93
N SER A 120 11.19 8.65 36.00
CA SER A 120 12.08 8.66 34.85
C SER A 120 12.29 7.28 34.22
N ASP A 121 11.86 6.18 34.84
CA ASP A 121 12.14 4.82 34.37
C ASP A 121 10.99 4.21 33.56
N PHE A 122 9.92 4.95 33.32
CA PHE A 122 8.79 4.48 32.52
C PHE A 122 9.09 4.54 31.02
N HIS A 123 8.83 3.44 30.32
CA HIS A 123 8.94 3.36 28.87
C HIS A 123 7.64 2.83 28.27
N VAL A 124 7.34 3.23 27.05
CA VAL A 124 6.28 2.67 26.22
C VAL A 124 6.89 2.12 24.95
N GLN A 125 6.50 0.93 24.55
CA GLN A 125 6.89 0.32 23.28
C GLN A 125 5.68 0.21 22.38
N PHE A 126 5.73 0.82 21.21
CA PHE A 126 4.72 0.68 20.17
C PHE A 126 5.15 -0.36 19.16
N ASN A 127 4.19 -1.20 18.79
CA ASN A 127 4.33 -2.23 17.79
C ASN A 127 5.55 -3.17 17.90
N SER A 128 6.06 -3.38 19.11
CA SER A 128 7.29 -4.14 19.37
C SER A 128 8.54 -3.59 18.66
N HIS A 129 8.49 -2.34 18.18
CA HIS A 129 9.59 -1.67 17.50
C HIS A 129 9.94 -0.39 18.24
N THR A 130 9.10 0.65 18.17
CA THR A 130 9.43 1.97 18.72
C THR A 130 9.36 1.99 20.23
N LEU A 131 10.51 2.01 20.90
CA LEU A 131 10.60 2.24 22.35
C LEU A 131 10.75 3.75 22.62
N ARG A 132 9.85 4.31 23.42
CA ARG A 132 9.86 5.71 23.86
C ARG A 132 9.86 5.76 25.38
N ARG A 133 10.77 6.53 25.96
CA ARG A 133 10.70 6.93 27.37
C ARG A 133 9.53 7.90 27.63
N LEU A 134 8.79 7.66 28.69
CA LEU A 134 7.69 8.52 29.13
C LEU A 134 8.21 9.61 30.06
N LEU A 135 7.65 10.82 29.92
CA LEU A 135 7.94 11.95 30.81
C LEU A 135 7.11 11.84 32.09
N ALA A 136 7.53 12.56 33.13
CA ALA A 136 6.86 12.58 34.44
C ALA A 136 5.36 12.95 34.37
N ASP A 137 5.00 13.84 33.44
CA ASP A 137 3.64 14.33 33.21
C ASP A 137 2.88 13.58 32.11
N ASP A 138 3.53 12.61 31.43
CA ASP A 138 2.84 11.78 30.45
C ASP A 138 1.71 11.00 31.13
N ARG A 139 0.61 10.78 30.41
CA ARG A 139 -0.61 10.12 30.90
C ARG A 139 -0.75 8.75 30.23
N PRO A 140 -0.37 7.65 30.90
CA PRO A 140 -0.27 6.33 30.25
C PRO A 140 -1.57 5.86 29.61
N LEU A 141 -2.71 6.02 30.30
CA LEU A 141 -4.01 5.61 29.75
C LEU A 141 -4.41 6.47 28.54
N ALA A 142 -4.12 7.78 28.57
CA ALA A 142 -4.38 8.65 27.42
C ALA A 142 -3.50 8.28 26.22
N ILE A 143 -2.24 7.90 26.44
CA ILE A 143 -1.33 7.41 25.39
C ILE A 143 -1.87 6.09 24.80
N GLN A 144 -2.28 5.15 25.65
CA GLN A 144 -2.88 3.89 25.23
C GLN A 144 -4.15 4.10 24.40
N ASN A 145 -5.08 4.93 24.89
CA ASN A 145 -6.33 5.20 24.20
C ASN A 145 -6.09 5.96 22.88
N LYS A 146 -5.15 6.92 22.86
CA LYS A 146 -4.74 7.60 21.62
C LYS A 146 -4.17 6.62 20.59
N PHE A 147 -3.34 5.67 21.03
CA PHE A 147 -2.80 4.62 20.17
C PHE A 147 -3.92 3.70 19.65
N LEU A 148 -4.81 3.22 20.52
CA LEU A 148 -5.97 2.41 20.13
C LEU A 148 -6.88 3.13 19.12
N THR A 149 -7.14 4.42 19.33
CA THR A 149 -7.85 5.27 18.37
C THR A 149 -7.11 5.34 17.03
N SER A 150 -5.78 5.46 17.04
CA SER A 150 -4.97 5.56 15.81
C SER A 150 -5.03 4.32 14.91
N ILE A 151 -5.24 3.13 15.50
CA ILE A 151 -5.42 1.85 14.78
C ILE A 151 -6.90 1.50 14.53
N GLY A 152 -7.82 2.40 14.90
CA GLY A 152 -9.26 2.30 14.58
C GLY A 152 -10.19 1.88 15.72
N ILE A 153 -9.67 1.53 16.88
CA ILE A 153 -10.44 1.20 18.10
C ILE A 153 -10.86 2.52 18.76
N THR A 154 -12.01 3.03 18.34
CA THR A 154 -12.57 4.36 18.72
C THR A 154 -13.65 4.27 19.78
N ASN A 155 -14.27 3.10 19.97
CA ASN A 155 -15.28 2.89 20.99
C ASN A 155 -14.64 2.87 22.38
N VAL A 156 -15.02 3.81 23.24
CA VAL A 156 -14.46 3.96 24.58
C VAL A 156 -14.61 2.68 25.42
N ARG A 157 -15.78 2.03 25.40
CA ARG A 157 -15.98 0.76 26.16
C ARG A 157 -15.05 -0.34 25.67
N ARG A 158 -14.80 -0.43 24.35
CA ARG A 158 -13.82 -1.37 23.81
C ARG A 158 -12.41 -1.01 24.26
N GLN A 159 -12.02 0.27 24.23
CA GLN A 159 -10.71 0.70 24.73
C GLN A 159 -10.50 0.33 26.21
N GLN A 160 -11.51 0.52 27.04
CA GLN A 160 -11.48 0.14 28.45
C GLN A 160 -11.28 -1.37 28.65
N PHE A 161 -11.93 -2.19 27.82
CA PHE A 161 -11.81 -3.65 27.85
C PHE A 161 -10.45 -4.16 27.34
N GLU A 162 -9.93 -3.54 26.28
CA GLU A 162 -8.62 -3.89 25.71
C GLU A 162 -7.46 -3.61 26.67
N GLY A 163 -7.54 -2.55 27.49
CA GLY A 163 -6.48 -2.17 28.42
C GLY A 163 -6.08 -3.23 29.45
N ASP A 164 -6.96 -4.21 29.72
CA ASP A 164 -6.68 -5.33 30.61
C ASP A 164 -6.16 -6.57 29.86
N LYS A 165 -6.28 -6.68 28.53
CA LYS A 165 -5.83 -7.89 27.82
C LYS A 165 -4.30 -7.97 27.77
N ILE A 166 -3.74 -9.19 27.91
CA ILE A 166 -2.30 -9.43 27.69
C ILE A 166 -1.93 -9.11 26.24
N ASP A 167 -2.84 -9.45 25.33
CA ASP A 167 -2.63 -9.39 23.89
C ASP A 167 -2.44 -7.95 23.38
N LEU A 168 -2.99 -6.97 24.11
CA LEU A 168 -2.71 -5.56 23.87
C LEU A 168 -1.20 -5.27 23.95
N GLY A 169 -0.47 -6.01 24.78
CA GLY A 169 0.98 -5.96 24.88
C GLY A 169 1.69 -6.20 23.56
N TYR A 170 1.13 -6.89 22.59
CA TYR A 170 1.79 -6.99 21.28
C TYR A 170 1.73 -5.65 20.54
N LEU A 171 0.66 -4.87 20.72
CA LEU A 171 0.46 -3.57 20.07
C LEU A 171 1.13 -2.42 20.83
N ILE A 172 0.96 -2.36 22.16
CA ILE A 172 1.53 -1.34 23.04
C ILE A 172 1.91 -1.95 24.40
N ARG A 173 3.16 -1.75 24.84
CA ARG A 173 3.63 -2.18 26.17
C ARG A 173 4.09 -1.00 26.97
N PHE A 174 3.71 -0.94 28.24
CA PHE A 174 4.31 -0.04 29.20
C PHE A 174 5.28 -0.82 30.08
N TYR A 175 6.48 -0.31 30.30
CA TYR A 175 7.52 -0.93 31.11
C TYR A 175 7.82 -0.08 32.33
N ALA A 176 8.02 -0.76 33.47
CA ALA A 176 8.50 -0.16 34.70
C ALA A 176 10.03 -0.34 34.80
N GLY A 177 10.77 0.35 33.92
CA GLY A 177 12.21 0.19 33.69
C GLY A 177 12.51 0.05 32.19
N ARG A 178 13.79 0.14 31.79
CA ARG A 178 14.20 -0.04 30.39
C ARG A 178 14.22 -1.53 30.03
N PRO A 179 13.42 -2.02 29.07
CA PRO A 179 13.37 -3.44 28.71
C PRO A 179 14.69 -3.95 28.11
N LEU A 180 15.14 -5.14 28.56
CA LEU A 180 16.38 -5.78 28.09
C LEU A 180 16.23 -6.50 26.74
N HIS A 181 15.00 -6.90 26.40
CA HIS A 181 14.67 -7.72 25.21
C HIS A 181 14.32 -6.91 23.96
N VAL A 182 14.52 -5.59 23.99
CA VAL A 182 14.41 -4.79 22.77
C VAL A 182 15.81 -4.73 22.18
N ASP A 183 16.09 -5.67 21.28
CA ASP A 183 17.34 -5.81 20.55
C ASP A 183 17.63 -4.57 19.68
N ALA A 184 18.00 -3.47 20.33
CA ALA A 184 19.14 -2.72 19.85
C ALA A 184 20.30 -3.70 19.89
N HIS A 185 21.07 -3.85 18.82
CA HIS A 185 22.30 -4.65 18.82
C HIS A 185 23.39 -4.07 19.77
N SER A 186 23.01 -3.32 20.81
CA SER A 186 23.89 -2.74 21.81
C SER A 186 24.20 -3.77 22.89
N ARG A 187 25.23 -4.57 22.62
CA ARG A 187 26.32 -4.81 23.57
C ARG A 187 25.96 -5.24 25.00
N ALA A 188 24.86 -5.95 25.24
CA ALA A 188 24.75 -6.76 26.44
C ALA A 188 25.98 -7.70 26.45
N PRO A 189 26.72 -7.80 27.56
CA PRO A 189 27.90 -8.65 27.58
C PRO A 189 27.46 -10.09 27.28
N LEU A 190 28.01 -10.71 26.24
CA LEU A 190 27.70 -12.12 25.96
C LEU A 190 28.28 -12.93 27.11
N SER A 191 27.43 -13.63 27.84
CA SER A 191 27.87 -14.45 28.96
C SER A 191 27.36 -15.87 28.83
N CYS A 192 28.25 -16.85 28.95
CA CYS A 192 27.87 -18.25 28.91
C CYS A 192 28.89 -19.12 29.65
N TYR A 193 28.50 -20.36 29.95
CA TYR A 193 29.46 -21.39 30.31
C TYR A 193 29.94 -22.10 29.05
N CYS A 194 31.19 -21.90 28.65
CA CYS A 194 31.79 -22.58 27.52
C CYS A 194 33.07 -23.32 27.92
N PHE A 195 33.49 -24.28 27.10
CA PHE A 195 34.77 -24.94 27.29
C PHE A 195 35.89 -24.05 26.77
N VAL A 196 36.84 -23.71 27.63
CA VAL A 196 37.96 -22.82 27.32
C VAL A 196 39.26 -23.61 27.32
N ARG A 197 40.11 -23.33 26.33
CA ARG A 197 41.49 -23.81 26.25
C ARG A 197 42.44 -22.67 25.86
N ARG A 198 43.46 -22.42 26.68
CA ARG A 198 44.58 -21.51 26.39
C ARG A 198 45.72 -22.28 25.72
N ARG A 199 46.36 -21.71 24.69
CA ARG A 199 47.48 -22.35 23.97
C ARG A 199 48.76 -22.34 24.83
N GLY A 200 49.35 -23.51 25.11
CA GLY A 200 50.54 -23.73 25.95
C GLY A 200 50.85 -25.23 26.17
N PRO A 201 52.00 -25.60 26.75
CA PRO A 201 52.57 -26.95 26.65
C PRO A 201 51.80 -28.08 27.35
N PHE A 202 50.95 -27.80 28.36
CA PHE A 202 50.14 -28.82 29.04
C PHE A 202 48.82 -28.26 29.58
N ARG A 203 47.71 -28.26 28.83
CA ARG A 203 46.35 -27.96 29.38
C ARG A 203 45.19 -28.69 28.68
N LYS A 204 44.27 -29.22 29.50
CA LYS A 204 42.96 -29.83 29.14
C LYS A 204 41.89 -28.75 28.95
N TRP A 205 40.81 -29.07 28.21
CA TRP A 205 39.62 -28.22 28.15
C TRP A 205 38.96 -28.11 29.53
N SER A 206 38.51 -26.92 29.91
CA SER A 206 37.80 -26.69 31.18
C SER A 206 36.56 -25.84 30.94
N ARG A 207 35.42 -26.21 31.54
CA ARG A 207 34.18 -25.42 31.48
C ARG A 207 34.33 -24.19 32.37
N ARG A 208 34.26 -22.99 31.80
CA ARG A 208 34.41 -21.70 32.51
C ARG A 208 33.21 -20.82 32.20
N PHE A 209 32.86 -19.95 33.13
CA PHE A 209 31.97 -18.83 32.82
C PHE A 209 32.79 -17.76 32.09
N CYS A 210 32.34 -17.38 30.90
CA CYS A 210 32.99 -16.39 30.07
C CYS A 210 32.03 -15.24 29.85
N VAL A 211 32.55 -14.01 29.91
CA VAL A 211 31.79 -12.79 29.67
C VAL A 211 32.55 -11.94 28.66
N LEU A 212 32.00 -11.78 27.47
CA LEU A 212 32.49 -10.84 26.46
C LEU A 212 31.80 -9.50 26.66
N SER A 213 32.49 -8.53 27.26
CA SER A 213 32.00 -7.19 27.53
C SER A 213 32.85 -6.17 26.78
N GLN A 214 32.22 -5.37 25.92
CA GLN A 214 32.88 -4.39 25.06
C GLN A 214 34.01 -5.06 24.24
N ASN A 215 35.26 -4.68 24.51
CA ASN A 215 36.45 -5.20 23.84
C ASN A 215 37.25 -6.21 24.69
N ARG A 216 36.66 -6.69 25.78
CA ARG A 216 37.28 -7.58 26.76
C ARG A 216 36.52 -8.89 26.86
N LEU A 217 37.26 -9.99 26.79
CA LEU A 217 36.78 -11.31 27.19
C LEU A 217 37.27 -11.61 28.61
N LEU A 218 36.33 -11.75 29.54
CA LEU A 218 36.58 -12.14 30.93
C LEU A 218 36.35 -13.65 31.08
N ILE A 219 37.31 -14.35 31.68
CA ILE A 219 37.23 -15.80 31.90
C ILE A 219 37.34 -16.07 33.41
N PHE A 220 36.25 -16.55 34.01
CA PHE A 220 36.16 -16.78 35.46
C PHE A 220 36.64 -18.19 35.83
N GLY A 221 37.32 -18.30 36.99
CA GLY A 221 37.80 -19.58 37.55
C GLY A 221 36.69 -20.54 37.99
N ASN A 222 37.05 -21.78 38.39
CA ASN A 222 36.08 -22.86 38.67
C ASN A 222 35.41 -22.79 40.05
N ASN A 223 35.84 -21.88 40.92
CA ASN A 223 35.36 -21.81 42.31
C ASN A 223 34.55 -20.53 42.52
N ALA A 224 33.32 -20.50 42.00
CA ALA A 224 32.36 -19.42 42.28
C ALA A 224 31.28 -19.84 43.30
N SER A 225 31.50 -20.91 44.06
CA SER A 225 30.57 -21.40 45.09
C SER A 225 30.93 -21.01 46.52
N ASN A 226 32.11 -20.41 46.76
CA ASN A 226 32.51 -19.90 48.08
C ASN A 226 32.63 -18.38 48.03
N GLN A 227 31.79 -17.66 48.78
CA GLN A 227 31.68 -16.19 48.76
C GLN A 227 32.91 -15.42 49.27
N ASN A 228 34.01 -16.09 49.63
CA ASN A 228 35.17 -15.45 50.26
C ASN A 228 36.48 -15.48 49.45
N ASP A 229 36.50 -15.96 48.20
CA ASP A 229 37.69 -15.89 47.33
C ASP A 229 37.33 -15.23 45.99
N ARG A 230 37.46 -13.90 45.92
CA ARG A 230 37.36 -13.15 44.66
C ARG A 230 38.68 -13.28 43.88
N ALA A 231 38.87 -14.41 43.20
CA ALA A 231 39.90 -14.49 42.17
C ALA A 231 39.49 -13.60 40.97
N GLU A 232 40.34 -12.64 40.61
CA GLU A 232 40.10 -11.77 39.44
C GLU A 232 40.00 -12.62 38.16
N PRO A 233 39.04 -12.32 37.26
CA PRO A 233 38.90 -13.05 36.00
C PRO A 233 40.09 -12.77 35.06
N ASP A 234 40.53 -13.81 34.35
CA ASP A 234 41.50 -13.66 33.26
C ASP A 234 40.88 -12.73 32.20
N THR A 235 41.45 -11.55 32.01
CA THR A 235 40.94 -10.53 31.08
C THR A 235 41.75 -10.54 29.78
N VAL A 236 41.07 -10.69 28.65
CA VAL A 236 41.68 -10.72 27.31
C VAL A 236 41.18 -9.54 26.48
N HIS A 237 42.08 -8.67 26.05
CA HIS A 237 41.76 -7.55 25.17
C HIS A 237 41.74 -8.02 23.70
N LEU A 238 40.61 -7.83 23.03
CA LEU A 238 40.37 -8.30 21.66
C LEU A 238 40.56 -7.20 20.58
N GLU A 239 40.81 -5.95 20.97
CA GLU A 239 41.08 -4.83 20.06
C GLU A 239 42.26 -5.16 19.13
N ASN A 240 42.11 -4.94 17.82
CA ASN A 240 43.13 -5.30 16.81
C ASN A 240 43.59 -6.79 16.89
N GLY A 241 42.76 -7.65 17.47
CA GLY A 241 42.98 -9.09 17.62
C GLY A 241 42.59 -9.87 16.36
N LYS A 242 42.46 -11.20 16.49
CA LYS A 242 41.92 -12.06 15.42
C LYS A 242 40.93 -13.07 15.98
N ALA A 243 39.72 -13.11 15.40
CA ALA A 243 38.72 -14.14 15.67
C ALA A 243 38.51 -15.02 14.45
N ARG A 244 38.51 -16.36 14.61
CA ARG A 244 38.20 -17.31 13.54
C ARG A 244 37.55 -18.57 14.06
N LEU A 245 36.67 -19.16 13.25
CA LEU A 245 36.16 -20.52 13.50
C LEU A 245 37.25 -21.55 13.12
N ALA A 246 37.33 -22.61 13.91
CA ALA A 246 38.23 -23.74 13.67
C ALA A 246 37.58 -25.05 14.12
N ILE A 247 38.15 -26.18 13.73
CA ILE A 247 37.72 -27.50 14.19
C ILE A 247 38.76 -28.05 15.18
N SER A 248 38.30 -28.55 16.31
CA SER A 248 39.08 -29.24 17.33
C SER A 248 38.73 -30.72 17.37
N ASN A 249 39.76 -31.58 17.35
CA ASN A 249 39.60 -33.04 17.34
C ASN A 249 38.84 -33.59 18.56
N SER A 250 38.71 -32.84 19.66
CA SER A 250 38.07 -33.30 20.90
C SER A 250 36.78 -32.57 21.31
N GLN A 251 36.43 -31.47 20.62
CA GLN A 251 35.26 -30.63 20.97
C GLN A 251 34.50 -30.12 19.72
N GLY A 252 34.83 -30.58 18.51
CA GLY A 252 34.15 -30.13 17.28
C GLY A 252 34.49 -28.69 16.90
N LYS A 253 33.52 -27.93 16.37
CA LYS A 253 33.72 -26.53 15.97
C LYS A 253 33.98 -25.64 17.19
N CYS A 254 35.01 -24.81 17.14
CA CYS A 254 35.39 -23.91 18.22
C CYS A 254 35.84 -22.53 17.68
N LEU A 255 35.67 -21.50 18.50
CA LEU A 255 36.10 -20.13 18.23
C LEU A 255 37.52 -19.92 18.73
N LYS A 256 38.45 -19.57 17.84
CA LYS A 256 39.82 -19.21 18.19
C LYS A 256 39.97 -17.69 18.23
N LEU A 257 40.47 -17.19 19.35
CA LEU A 257 40.73 -15.77 19.59
C LEU A 257 42.22 -15.54 19.82
N ALA A 258 42.75 -14.47 19.23
CA ALA A 258 44.08 -13.92 19.49
C ALA A 258 43.94 -12.50 20.05
N SER A 259 44.63 -12.23 21.15
CA SER A 259 44.70 -10.89 21.77
C SER A 259 45.57 -9.92 20.97
N ASN A 260 45.41 -8.62 21.27
CA ASN A 260 46.19 -7.52 20.69
C ASN A 260 47.71 -7.77 20.81
N PRO A 261 48.48 -7.81 19.70
CA PRO A 261 49.92 -8.01 19.73
C PRO A 261 50.72 -6.85 20.35
N GLU A 262 50.14 -5.64 20.46
CA GLU A 262 50.85 -4.43 20.90
C GLU A 262 50.85 -4.21 22.43
N ARG A 263 49.91 -4.80 23.17
CA ARG A 263 49.72 -4.52 24.62
C ARG A 263 50.17 -5.64 25.56
N SER A 264 50.47 -6.84 25.07
CA SER A 264 50.86 -8.01 25.90
C SER A 264 51.37 -9.18 25.04
N PRO A 265 52.10 -10.19 25.58
CA PRO A 265 52.46 -11.38 24.81
C PRO A 265 51.19 -12.05 24.24
N GLN A 266 51.15 -12.24 22.92
CA GLN A 266 49.94 -12.69 22.20
C GLN A 266 49.39 -14.01 22.77
N VAL A 267 48.28 -13.92 23.49
CA VAL A 267 47.60 -15.07 24.08
C VAL A 267 46.52 -15.58 23.14
N PHE A 268 46.52 -16.89 22.90
CA PHE A 268 45.52 -17.58 22.09
C PHE A 268 44.56 -18.40 22.95
N TYR A 269 43.27 -18.15 22.80
CA TYR A 269 42.19 -18.92 23.40
C TYR A 269 41.41 -19.69 22.34
N SER A 270 40.90 -20.85 22.73
CA SER A 270 39.90 -21.62 21.98
C SER A 270 38.69 -21.83 22.88
N LEU A 271 37.52 -21.48 22.37
CA LEU A 271 36.22 -21.55 23.04
C LEU A 271 35.34 -22.54 22.29
N ALA A 272 34.85 -23.57 22.96
CA ALA A 272 33.90 -24.52 22.41
C ALA A 272 32.56 -24.42 23.16
N PHE A 273 31.47 -24.38 22.40
CA PHE A 273 30.11 -24.13 22.87
C PHE A 273 29.25 -25.37 22.68
N THR A 274 28.17 -25.49 23.45
CA THR A 274 27.23 -26.61 23.35
C THR A 274 26.29 -26.48 22.16
N SER A 275 26.00 -25.26 21.71
CA SER A 275 25.17 -24.98 20.53
C SER A 275 25.99 -24.30 19.42
N VAL A 276 25.66 -24.64 18.17
CA VAL A 276 26.24 -24.01 16.97
C VAL A 276 25.77 -22.56 16.82
N ASP A 277 24.54 -22.25 17.24
CA ASP A 277 23.99 -20.89 17.20
C ASP A 277 24.72 -19.95 18.15
N GLU A 278 25.02 -20.43 19.37
CA GLU A 278 25.79 -19.71 20.37
C GLU A 278 27.25 -19.48 19.91
N LEU A 279 27.87 -20.48 19.27
CA LEU A 279 29.18 -20.34 18.64
C LEU A 279 29.17 -19.27 17.54
N ASN A 280 28.16 -19.27 16.67
CA ASN A 280 28.04 -18.30 15.57
C ASN A 280 27.79 -16.88 16.11
N GLN A 281 26.96 -16.73 17.14
CA GLN A 281 26.70 -15.47 17.82
C GLN A 281 27.98 -14.89 18.44
N TRP A 282 28.73 -15.72 19.19
CA TRP A 282 30.01 -15.34 19.78
C TRP A 282 31.09 -15.05 18.74
N TYR A 283 31.12 -15.78 17.62
CA TYR A 283 32.06 -15.53 16.52
C TYR A 283 31.79 -14.18 15.85
N SER A 284 30.54 -13.91 15.45
CA SER A 284 30.16 -12.65 14.82
C SER A 284 30.54 -11.46 15.72
N ARG A 285 30.27 -11.58 17.03
CA ARG A 285 30.60 -10.53 18.00
C ARG A 285 32.10 -10.34 18.20
N CYS A 286 32.86 -11.41 18.38
CA CYS A 286 34.32 -11.33 18.52
C CYS A 286 34.99 -10.82 17.25
N ALA A 287 34.51 -11.19 16.07
CA ALA A 287 35.03 -10.73 14.78
C ALA A 287 34.84 -9.22 14.61
N GLN A 288 33.64 -8.69 14.90
CA GLN A 288 33.37 -7.26 14.89
C GLN A 288 34.27 -6.47 15.85
N VAL A 289 34.54 -6.99 17.05
CA VAL A 289 35.41 -6.35 18.06
C VAL A 289 36.89 -6.33 17.63
N CYS A 290 37.31 -7.26 16.76
CA CYS A 290 38.69 -7.36 16.29
C CYS A 290 38.99 -6.49 15.05
N GLU A 291 37.98 -5.88 14.41
CA GLU A 291 38.17 -5.01 13.25
C GLU A 291 38.60 -3.58 13.65
N THR A 292 39.51 -2.96 12.88
CA THR A 292 39.88 -1.54 13.03
C THR A 292 38.69 -0.63 12.74
N PRO A 293 38.58 0.56 13.38
CA PRO A 293 37.46 1.48 13.13
C PRO A 293 37.40 1.85 11.65
N ARG A 294 36.22 1.67 11.06
CA ARG A 294 35.94 2.07 9.69
C ARG A 294 35.70 3.59 9.67
N PRO A 295 36.23 4.35 8.68
CA PRO A 295 35.93 5.77 8.53
C PRO A 295 34.43 6.07 8.44
N SER A 296 33.64 5.08 7.97
CA SER A 296 32.18 5.13 7.95
C SER A 296 31.59 4.17 8.98
N THR A 297 30.77 4.68 9.88
CA THR A 297 30.13 3.90 10.96
C THR A 297 28.62 4.09 10.95
N ASP A 298 27.86 2.99 11.08
CA ASP A 298 26.38 2.98 11.03
C ASP A 298 25.78 2.44 12.32
N TYR A 299 24.94 3.27 12.94
CA TYR A 299 24.16 2.98 14.14
C TYR A 299 22.67 3.34 13.93
N SER A 300 22.17 3.25 12.71
CA SER A 300 20.79 3.57 12.40
C SER A 300 19.79 2.52 12.92
N ASN A 301 18.59 2.96 13.30
CA ASN A 301 17.47 2.12 13.78
C ASN A 301 17.81 1.27 15.02
N MET A 302 18.77 1.76 15.82
CA MET A 302 19.28 1.09 17.02
C MET A 302 18.53 1.50 18.28
N GLN A 303 17.49 2.35 18.17
CA GLN A 303 16.64 2.78 19.30
C GLN A 303 17.46 3.40 20.45
N MET A 304 18.51 4.13 20.11
CA MET A 304 19.42 4.74 21.07
C MET A 304 18.90 6.08 21.57
N GLU A 305 18.98 6.32 22.88
CA GLU A 305 18.75 7.66 23.47
C GLU A 305 20.04 8.49 23.58
N MET A 306 21.18 7.79 23.62
CA MET A 306 22.51 8.37 23.69
C MET A 306 23.42 7.64 22.70
N ILE A 307 24.33 8.39 22.10
CA ILE A 307 25.42 7.91 21.28
C ILE A 307 26.32 7.02 22.16
N PRO A 308 26.79 5.86 21.68
CA PRO A 308 27.59 4.96 22.50
C PRO A 308 28.89 5.61 23.01
N ASP A 309 29.12 5.53 24.33
CA ASP A 309 30.30 6.10 25.02
C ASP A 309 31.62 5.66 24.39
N GLU A 310 31.67 4.48 23.77
CA GLU A 310 32.90 3.95 23.17
C GLU A 310 33.34 4.72 21.93
N LEU A 311 32.43 5.46 21.28
CA LEU A 311 32.79 6.35 20.17
C LEU A 311 33.58 7.58 20.63
N PHE A 312 33.49 7.93 21.92
CA PHE A 312 34.18 9.07 22.53
C PHE A 312 35.53 8.69 23.16
N CYS A 313 35.87 7.39 23.18
CA CYS A 313 37.09 6.89 23.78
C CYS A 313 38.27 6.86 22.78
N ASN A 314 39.49 7.14 23.26
CA ASN A 314 40.74 7.06 22.48
C ASN A 314 40.72 7.95 21.21
N ASP A 315 41.36 7.51 20.12
CA ASP A 315 41.43 8.23 18.83
C ASP A 315 40.22 7.98 17.90
N TYR A 316 39.13 7.35 18.38
CA TYR A 316 37.93 7.08 17.56
C TYR A 316 37.28 8.34 16.98
N PRO A 317 37.08 9.44 17.74
CA PRO A 317 36.53 10.67 17.18
C PRO A 317 37.38 11.28 16.06
N LYS A 318 38.68 10.92 15.99
CA LYS A 318 39.60 11.38 14.95
C LYS A 318 39.58 10.52 13.69
N SER A 319 39.12 9.27 13.78
CA SER A 319 39.13 8.33 12.64
C SER A 319 37.79 8.25 11.90
N ILE A 320 36.69 8.60 12.55
CA ILE A 320 35.34 8.57 11.96
C ILE A 320 35.11 9.84 11.12
N THR A 321 34.86 9.64 9.82
CA THR A 321 34.54 10.71 8.87
C THR A 321 33.09 10.66 8.39
N LYS A 322 32.41 9.51 8.50
CA LYS A 322 30.97 9.37 8.22
C LYS A 322 30.27 8.64 9.36
N LEU A 323 29.17 9.21 9.86
CA LEU A 323 28.41 8.67 10.98
C LEU A 323 26.91 8.66 10.67
N ASN A 324 26.30 7.47 10.65
CA ASN A 324 24.87 7.30 10.50
C ASN A 324 24.21 6.99 11.85
N LEU A 325 23.31 7.87 12.28
CA LEU A 325 22.56 7.80 13.54
C LEU A 325 21.04 7.86 13.29
N GLN A 326 20.59 7.57 12.07
CA GLN A 326 19.18 7.65 11.69
C GLN A 326 18.26 6.76 12.55
N GLY A 327 17.00 7.14 12.77
CA GLY A 327 15.99 6.22 13.34
C GLY A 327 16.26 5.88 14.81
N ASN A 328 16.77 6.85 15.56
CA ASN A 328 17.05 6.71 16.99
C ASN A 328 16.19 7.72 17.78
N SER A 329 16.49 7.94 19.05
CA SER A 329 15.79 8.91 19.90
C SER A 329 16.80 9.81 20.62
N LEU A 330 17.82 10.25 19.89
CA LEU A 330 18.94 11.02 20.43
C LEU A 330 18.49 12.41 20.90
N ARG A 331 19.09 12.89 21.99
CA ARG A 331 18.73 14.18 22.60
C ARG A 331 19.95 14.99 23.01
N GLU A 332 19.72 16.28 23.22
CA GLU A 332 20.66 17.15 23.92
C GLU A 332 20.70 16.83 25.42
N ARG A 333 21.81 17.17 26.07
CA ARG A 333 22.04 16.91 27.49
C ARG A 333 21.02 17.68 28.35
N PRO A 334 20.20 17.00 29.18
CA PRO A 334 19.33 17.66 30.14
C PRO A 334 20.11 18.47 31.17
N PRO A 335 19.54 19.56 31.74
CA PRO A 335 20.23 20.37 32.76
C PRO A 335 20.61 19.58 34.03
N GLU A 336 19.81 18.57 34.36
CA GLU A 336 19.96 17.71 35.54
C GLU A 336 20.90 16.52 35.28
N ALA A 337 21.31 16.31 34.03
CA ALA A 337 22.14 15.17 33.66
C ALA A 337 23.60 15.39 34.07
N ASN A 338 24.23 14.32 34.51
CA ASN A 338 25.61 14.35 34.97
C ASN A 338 26.56 14.72 33.81
N GLN A 339 27.27 15.85 33.97
CA GLN A 339 28.19 16.42 33.00
C GLN A 339 29.36 15.51 32.59
N TYR A 340 29.67 14.48 33.39
CA TYR A 340 30.77 13.55 33.13
C TYR A 340 30.40 12.39 32.19
N PHE A 341 29.11 12.21 31.88
CA PHE A 341 28.66 11.19 30.93
C PHE A 341 28.62 11.75 29.51
N ALA A 342 29.38 11.11 28.62
CA ALA A 342 29.33 11.34 27.19
C ALA A 342 28.10 10.65 26.57
N GLY A 343 27.86 10.86 25.28
CA GLY A 343 26.77 10.22 24.54
C GLY A 343 25.61 11.13 24.18
N TRP A 344 25.59 12.38 24.59
CA TRP A 344 24.56 13.33 24.18
C TRP A 344 24.88 13.92 22.81
N LEU A 345 23.88 14.49 22.12
CA LEU A 345 24.12 15.21 20.86
C LEU A 345 25.16 16.33 21.01
N ASN A 346 25.21 16.98 22.18
CA ASN A 346 26.18 18.03 22.47
C ASN A 346 27.64 17.52 22.47
N ASP A 347 27.85 16.22 22.69
CA ASP A 347 29.18 15.62 22.71
C ASP A 347 29.70 15.32 21.29
N LEU A 348 28.86 15.42 20.25
CA LEU A 348 29.28 15.24 18.85
C LEU A 348 30.40 16.21 18.42
N THR A 349 30.62 17.28 19.18
CA THR A 349 31.71 18.25 18.99
C THR A 349 33.11 17.60 19.08
N SER A 350 33.23 16.39 19.63
CA SER A 350 34.49 15.63 19.61
C SER A 350 34.88 15.11 18.21
N PHE A 351 33.94 14.94 17.28
CA PHE A 351 34.16 14.37 15.95
C PHE A 351 34.58 15.42 14.92
N GLN A 352 35.69 16.12 15.16
CA GLN A 352 36.16 17.27 14.37
C GLN A 352 36.47 16.96 12.89
N PHE A 353 36.63 15.68 12.52
CA PHE A 353 36.92 15.24 11.14
C PHE A 353 35.68 14.69 10.42
N LEU A 354 34.49 14.85 11.01
CA LEU A 354 33.26 14.33 10.46
C LEU A 354 32.85 15.11 9.20
N THR A 355 32.82 14.41 8.07
CA THR A 355 32.41 14.94 6.76
C THR A 355 30.95 14.64 6.45
N ALA A 356 30.41 13.53 6.95
CA ALA A 356 29.01 13.15 6.72
C ALA A 356 28.31 12.74 8.01
N LEU A 357 27.15 13.31 8.28
CA LEU A 357 26.34 13.01 9.45
C LEU A 357 24.87 12.82 9.06
N ASN A 358 24.30 11.68 9.43
CA ASN A 358 22.87 11.42 9.28
C ASN A 358 22.19 11.33 10.65
N LEU A 359 21.36 12.32 10.97
CA LEU A 359 20.54 12.42 12.18
C LEU A 359 19.03 12.36 11.84
N SER A 360 18.68 11.77 10.70
CA SER A 360 17.28 11.70 10.27
C SER A 360 16.46 10.84 11.24
N ASP A 361 15.16 11.10 11.38
CA ASP A 361 14.26 10.28 12.20
C ASP A 361 14.74 10.13 13.66
N ASN A 362 14.95 11.26 14.34
CA ASN A 362 15.41 11.32 15.74
C ASN A 362 14.48 12.18 16.64
N ASP A 363 13.30 12.56 16.14
CA ASP A 363 12.34 13.41 16.86
C ASP A 363 12.90 14.79 17.29
N LEU A 364 13.90 15.32 16.59
CA LEU A 364 14.54 16.59 16.95
C LEU A 364 13.60 17.78 16.72
N LEU A 365 13.31 18.56 17.78
CA LEU A 365 12.43 19.75 17.71
C LEU A 365 13.12 21.02 17.20
N ARG A 366 14.45 21.08 17.33
CA ARG A 366 15.29 22.24 16.97
C ARG A 366 16.57 21.75 16.33
N PHE A 367 17.21 22.62 15.54
CA PHE A 367 18.53 22.36 15.00
C PHE A 367 19.56 22.23 16.15
N PRO A 368 20.35 21.14 16.24
CA PRO A 368 21.34 20.98 17.30
C PRO A 368 22.52 21.94 17.08
N THR A 369 22.63 22.99 17.89
CA THR A 369 23.62 24.07 17.67
C THR A 369 25.06 23.61 17.85
N CYS A 370 25.29 22.48 18.52
CA CYS A 370 26.62 21.85 18.64
C CYS A 370 27.22 21.46 17.28
N LEU A 371 26.38 21.11 16.28
CA LEU A 371 26.84 20.72 14.94
C LEU A 371 27.54 21.85 14.21
N LEU A 372 27.28 23.10 14.60
CA LEU A 372 27.90 24.30 14.01
C LEU A 372 29.41 24.40 14.29
N GLN A 373 29.94 23.56 15.19
CA GLN A 373 31.38 23.46 15.47
C GLN A 373 32.09 22.45 14.55
N LEU A 374 31.34 21.65 13.79
CA LEU A 374 31.87 20.63 12.89
C LEU A 374 32.08 21.20 11.49
N GLU A 375 33.04 22.10 11.34
CA GLU A 375 33.30 22.83 10.08
C GLU A 375 33.75 21.94 8.91
N SER A 376 34.15 20.69 9.20
CA SER A 376 34.50 19.67 8.21
C SER A 376 33.29 19.01 7.54
N LEU A 377 32.07 19.24 8.04
CA LEU A 377 30.84 18.66 7.49
C LEU A 377 30.59 19.14 6.05
N SER A 378 30.46 18.17 5.15
CA SER A 378 30.03 18.35 3.76
C SER A 378 28.62 17.80 3.51
N GLU A 379 28.23 16.74 4.22
CA GLU A 379 26.92 16.09 4.08
C GLU A 379 26.20 16.09 5.44
N LEU A 380 25.02 16.71 5.52
CA LEU A 380 24.20 16.71 6.73
C LEU A 380 22.76 16.33 6.38
N SER A 381 22.27 15.24 6.97
CA SER A 381 20.87 14.84 6.88
C SER A 381 20.17 15.00 8.22
N LEU A 382 19.12 15.82 8.22
CA LEU A 382 18.22 16.08 9.35
C LEU A 382 16.77 15.76 8.96
N ALA A 383 16.56 14.93 7.94
CA ALA A 383 15.25 14.60 7.42
C ALA A 383 14.35 13.91 8.46
N ASN A 384 13.02 13.99 8.29
CA ASN A 384 12.04 13.35 9.15
C ASN A 384 12.22 13.69 10.65
N ASN A 385 12.45 14.97 10.94
CA ASN A 385 12.48 15.49 12.30
C ASN A 385 11.36 16.53 12.46
N LYS A 386 11.39 17.32 13.54
CA LYS A 386 10.38 18.34 13.87
C LYS A 386 11.03 19.71 13.98
N ILE A 387 12.10 19.95 13.22
CA ILE A 387 12.88 21.18 13.26
C ILE A 387 12.01 22.31 12.70
N THR A 388 11.88 23.37 13.48
CA THR A 388 11.04 24.54 13.17
C THR A 388 11.80 25.64 12.46
N ASP A 389 13.07 25.83 12.79
CA ASP A 389 13.93 26.88 12.25
C ASP A 389 15.39 26.43 12.14
N LEU A 390 16.14 27.03 11.21
CA LEU A 390 17.60 26.95 11.14
C LEU A 390 18.23 28.23 11.71
N PRO A 391 19.28 28.14 12.55
CA PRO A 391 19.93 29.32 13.09
C PRO A 391 20.79 30.03 12.01
N PRO A 392 20.88 31.37 12.00
CA PRO A 392 21.74 32.14 11.09
C PRO A 392 23.21 31.68 11.07
N THR A 393 23.67 31.16 12.22
CA THR A 393 25.03 30.62 12.40
C THR A 393 25.31 29.34 11.61
N VAL A 394 24.31 28.76 10.92
CA VAL A 394 24.52 27.66 9.95
C VAL A 394 25.55 28.02 8.87
N ALA A 395 25.71 29.32 8.59
CA ALA A 395 26.73 29.90 7.72
C ALA A 395 28.19 29.52 8.05
N LYS A 396 28.46 28.98 9.25
CA LYS A 396 29.78 28.45 9.62
C LYS A 396 30.16 27.16 8.89
N LEU A 397 29.18 26.39 8.41
CA LEU A 397 29.40 25.11 7.73
C LEU A 397 29.78 25.34 6.25
N LYS A 398 30.93 25.97 6.00
CA LYS A 398 31.41 26.36 4.65
C LYS A 398 31.69 25.20 3.70
N ASN A 399 31.84 23.99 4.23
CA ASN A 399 32.09 22.80 3.43
C ASN A 399 30.82 22.07 2.99
N LEU A 400 29.64 22.52 3.44
CA LEU A 400 28.38 21.86 3.20
C LEU A 400 28.02 21.85 1.71
N SER A 401 27.93 20.65 1.14
CA SER A 401 27.53 20.40 -0.25
C SER A 401 26.15 19.74 -0.36
N LEU A 402 25.75 18.98 0.66
CA LEU A 402 24.46 18.31 0.75
C LEU A 402 23.81 18.62 2.09
N LEU A 403 22.62 19.22 2.04
CA LEU A 403 21.77 19.47 3.20
C LEU A 403 20.38 18.89 2.97
N ASN A 404 20.03 17.82 3.69
CA ASN A 404 18.70 17.24 3.62
C ASN A 404 17.86 17.68 4.83
N LEU A 405 16.81 18.45 4.57
CA LEU A 405 15.85 18.97 5.55
C LEU A 405 14.42 18.50 5.26
N GLN A 406 14.28 17.46 4.44
CA GLN A 406 13.00 16.88 4.07
C GLN A 406 12.16 16.58 5.32
N ASN A 407 10.85 16.86 5.24
CA ASN A 407 9.87 16.49 6.25
C ASN A 407 10.25 16.99 7.66
N ASN A 408 10.42 18.30 7.75
CA ASN A 408 10.53 19.07 8.99
C ASN A 408 9.38 20.09 9.06
N TRP A 409 9.43 21.01 10.02
CA TRP A 409 8.41 22.05 10.21
C TRP A 409 8.95 23.44 9.85
N LEU A 410 9.89 23.51 8.90
CA LEU A 410 10.48 24.78 8.45
C LEU A 410 9.46 25.60 7.65
N HIS A 411 9.42 26.90 7.90
CA HIS A 411 8.59 27.86 7.16
C HIS A 411 9.42 29.00 6.56
N VAL A 412 10.66 29.19 7.03
CA VAL A 412 11.62 30.18 6.55
C VAL A 412 13.05 29.62 6.59
N LEU A 413 13.94 30.17 5.78
CA LEU A 413 15.38 29.89 5.83
C LEU A 413 16.16 31.18 6.13
N PRO A 414 17.25 31.13 6.91
CA PRO A 414 18.07 32.31 7.20
C PRO A 414 18.83 32.78 5.95
N ASN A 415 18.93 34.09 5.76
CA ASN A 415 19.63 34.69 4.61
C ASN A 415 21.12 34.33 4.57
N GLU A 416 21.72 34.09 5.73
CA GLU A 416 23.13 33.73 5.90
C GLU A 416 23.47 32.35 5.29
N LEU A 417 22.47 31.51 5.02
CA LEU A 417 22.65 30.24 4.31
C LEU A 417 23.24 30.45 2.91
N SER A 418 23.00 31.61 2.28
CA SER A 418 23.61 32.02 1.00
C SER A 418 25.14 31.95 0.98
N THR A 419 25.77 31.98 2.16
CA THR A 419 27.23 31.93 2.29
C THR A 419 27.82 30.52 2.27
N CYS A 420 26.98 29.49 2.17
CA CYS A 420 27.37 28.10 1.91
C CYS A 420 27.44 27.87 0.39
N ASP A 421 28.45 28.46 -0.25
CA ASP A 421 28.67 28.48 -1.70
C ASP A 421 28.90 27.10 -2.33
N LYS A 422 29.34 26.11 -1.55
CA LYS A 422 29.52 24.72 -1.99
C LYS A 422 28.24 23.90 -2.03
N LEU A 423 27.10 24.45 -1.60
CA LEU A 423 25.84 23.71 -1.53
C LEU A 423 25.31 23.40 -2.93
N VAL A 424 25.23 22.11 -3.26
CA VAL A 424 24.75 21.60 -4.57
C VAL A 424 23.41 20.88 -4.43
N PHE A 425 23.12 20.33 -3.25
CA PHE A 425 21.87 19.65 -2.97
C PHE A 425 21.21 20.19 -1.69
N LEU A 426 19.97 20.64 -1.81
CA LEU A 426 19.14 21.11 -0.71
C LEU A 426 17.72 20.56 -0.90
N ASP A 427 17.31 19.63 -0.03
CA ASP A 427 15.95 19.10 -0.04
C ASP A 427 15.11 19.77 1.04
N LEU A 428 14.08 20.49 0.60
CA LEU A 428 13.10 21.21 1.43
C LEU A 428 11.71 20.61 1.33
N SER A 429 11.57 19.41 0.75
CA SER A 429 10.28 18.76 0.57
C SER A 429 9.58 18.53 1.90
N PHE A 430 8.25 18.53 1.90
CA PHE A 430 7.38 18.22 3.03
C PHE A 430 7.52 19.16 4.24
N ASN A 431 7.94 20.42 4.03
CA ASN A 431 8.00 21.46 5.05
C ASN A 431 6.71 22.33 5.04
N ARG A 432 6.78 23.56 5.55
CA ARG A 432 5.65 24.50 5.75
C ARG A 432 5.90 25.83 5.03
N PHE A 433 6.57 25.81 3.88
CA PHE A 433 6.83 27.02 3.09
C PHE A 433 5.59 27.46 2.30
N ASP A 434 5.13 28.69 2.48
CA ASP A 434 4.01 29.28 1.73
C ASP A 434 4.47 30.00 0.43
N THR A 435 5.76 30.30 0.35
CA THR A 435 6.43 30.95 -0.79
C THR A 435 7.81 30.34 -0.99
N ILE A 436 8.35 30.41 -2.21
CA ILE A 436 9.73 30.01 -2.50
C ILE A 436 10.70 30.91 -1.68
N PRO A 437 11.58 30.35 -0.82
CA PRO A 437 12.49 31.13 0.00
C PRO A 437 13.48 31.95 -0.84
N MET A 438 13.57 33.26 -0.58
CA MET A 438 14.43 34.17 -1.37
C MET A 438 15.92 33.81 -1.32
N VAL A 439 16.40 33.19 -0.23
CA VAL A 439 17.81 32.78 -0.09
C VAL A 439 18.24 31.79 -1.19
N LEU A 440 17.30 31.02 -1.76
CA LEU A 440 17.58 30.12 -2.88
C LEU A 440 18.12 30.85 -4.11
N ASN A 441 17.76 32.12 -4.29
CA ASN A 441 18.25 32.94 -5.40
C ASN A 441 19.76 33.20 -5.32
N SER A 442 20.33 33.17 -4.10
CA SER A 442 21.76 33.43 -3.88
C SER A 442 22.62 32.16 -3.86
N LEU A 443 22.00 30.97 -3.86
CA LEU A 443 22.70 29.68 -3.82
C LEU A 443 23.02 29.18 -5.23
N ILE A 444 24.02 29.80 -5.85
CA ILE A 444 24.41 29.56 -7.26
C ILE A 444 24.81 28.10 -7.59
N GLY A 445 25.22 27.32 -6.57
CA GLY A 445 25.55 25.90 -6.75
C GLY A 445 24.33 24.99 -6.92
N LEU A 446 23.12 25.48 -6.59
CA LEU A 446 21.88 24.70 -6.69
C LEU A 446 21.33 24.76 -8.12
N THR A 447 21.40 23.62 -8.82
CA THR A 447 20.80 23.47 -10.16
C THR A 447 19.33 23.03 -10.12
N SER A 448 18.84 22.63 -8.94
CA SER A 448 17.49 22.13 -8.71
C SER A 448 16.89 22.68 -7.42
N TRP A 449 15.63 23.14 -7.48
CA TRP A 449 14.83 23.48 -6.30
C TRP A 449 13.84 22.36 -5.99
N ILE A 450 14.00 21.73 -4.83
CA ILE A 450 13.18 20.59 -4.39
C ILE A 450 12.24 21.05 -3.26
N LEU A 451 10.99 21.33 -3.60
CA LEU A 451 10.00 22.00 -2.75
C LEU A 451 8.66 21.25 -2.69
N ASN A 452 8.65 19.95 -2.99
CA ASN A 452 7.45 19.11 -3.00
C ASN A 452 6.73 19.12 -1.63
N GLY A 453 5.40 19.05 -1.59
CA GLY A 453 4.65 18.89 -0.34
C GLY A 453 4.70 20.10 0.61
N ASN A 454 4.88 21.31 0.08
CA ASN A 454 4.80 22.56 0.83
C ASN A 454 3.43 23.24 0.62
N TYR A 455 3.29 24.52 0.95
CA TYR A 455 2.06 25.31 0.78
C TYR A 455 2.26 26.45 -0.23
N ILE A 456 3.16 26.25 -1.20
CA ILE A 456 3.56 27.31 -2.12
C ILE A 456 2.39 27.63 -3.06
N THR A 457 2.00 28.90 -3.09
CA THR A 457 0.84 29.37 -3.87
C THR A 457 1.21 29.93 -5.24
N ASN A 458 2.46 30.37 -5.44
CA ASN A 458 2.91 30.95 -6.70
C ASN A 458 4.39 30.62 -6.95
N ILE A 459 4.73 30.34 -8.21
CA ILE A 459 6.10 30.14 -8.68
C ILE A 459 6.83 31.49 -8.77
N SER A 460 6.09 32.57 -9.02
CA SER A 460 6.57 33.94 -9.05
C SER A 460 6.25 34.68 -7.75
N SER A 461 7.25 34.98 -6.92
CA SER A 461 7.10 36.02 -5.89
C SER A 461 7.52 37.37 -6.50
N ASN A 462 6.90 38.47 -6.05
CA ASN A 462 7.14 39.84 -6.55
C ASN A 462 8.56 40.41 -6.27
N VAL A 463 9.58 39.56 -6.11
CA VAL A 463 10.97 39.94 -5.75
C VAL A 463 12.01 39.10 -6.52
N MET A 464 11.74 38.72 -7.77
CA MET A 464 12.64 37.90 -8.61
C MET A 464 13.66 38.74 -9.41
N LEU A 465 14.39 39.64 -8.74
CA LEU A 465 15.67 40.16 -9.23
C LEU A 465 16.77 39.18 -8.77
N GLY A 466 17.30 38.36 -9.67
CA GLY A 466 18.51 37.55 -9.40
C GLY A 466 18.33 36.04 -9.21
N VAL A 467 17.44 35.38 -9.97
CA VAL A 467 17.44 33.90 -10.06
C VAL A 467 18.77 33.42 -10.69
N PRO A 468 19.39 32.33 -10.18
CA PRO A 468 20.61 31.77 -10.77
C PRO A 468 20.38 31.30 -12.20
N MET A 469 21.33 31.61 -13.09
CA MET A 469 21.28 31.18 -14.50
C MET A 469 21.44 29.65 -14.63
N GLU A 470 22.02 29.02 -13.62
CA GLU A 470 22.30 27.59 -13.50
C GLU A 470 21.06 26.78 -13.07
N LEU A 471 19.97 27.43 -12.64
CA LEU A 471 18.75 26.75 -12.23
C LEU A 471 18.08 26.07 -13.43
N SER A 472 18.06 24.74 -13.40
CA SER A 472 17.55 23.91 -14.49
C SER A 472 16.28 23.16 -14.14
N LYS A 473 16.06 22.85 -12.86
CA LYS A 473 14.95 22.00 -12.39
C LYS A 473 14.21 22.62 -11.22
N VAL A 474 12.87 22.58 -11.27
CA VAL A 474 12.00 23.04 -10.17
C VAL A 474 10.93 21.98 -9.91
N GLU A 475 10.90 21.47 -8.68
CA GLU A 475 9.94 20.47 -8.22
C GLU A 475 8.99 21.07 -7.17
N LEU A 476 7.71 21.16 -7.53
CA LEU A 476 6.65 21.80 -6.75
C LEU A 476 5.41 20.91 -6.62
N ARG A 477 5.60 19.59 -6.66
CA ARG A 477 4.50 18.63 -6.51
C ARG A 477 3.76 18.81 -5.18
N HIS A 478 2.44 18.60 -5.14
CA HIS A 478 1.62 18.72 -3.91
C HIS A 478 1.84 20.06 -3.19
N ASN A 479 1.69 21.17 -3.92
CA ASN A 479 1.64 22.52 -3.35
C ASN A 479 0.24 23.12 -3.56
N GLU A 480 0.09 24.42 -3.36
CA GLU A 480 -1.17 25.14 -3.56
C GLU A 480 -1.10 26.10 -4.75
N ILE A 481 -0.35 25.73 -5.80
CA ILE A 481 -0.03 26.63 -6.90
C ILE A 481 -1.30 27.11 -7.60
N SER A 482 -1.38 28.42 -7.80
CA SER A 482 -2.33 29.07 -8.70
C SER A 482 -1.54 29.79 -9.78
N LEU A 483 -1.49 29.20 -10.98
CA LEU A 483 -0.98 29.87 -12.17
C LEU A 483 -2.16 30.56 -12.84
N CYS A 484 -2.07 31.89 -13.02
CA CYS A 484 -3.04 32.68 -13.76
C CYS A 484 -2.32 33.33 -14.95
N ALA A 485 -3.02 33.53 -16.09
CA ALA A 485 -2.47 34.15 -17.30
C ALA A 485 -1.84 35.55 -17.07
N ALA A 486 -2.24 36.25 -16.00
CA ALA A 486 -1.69 37.56 -15.63
C ALA A 486 -0.23 37.50 -15.11
N ASN A 487 0.31 36.33 -14.82
CA ASN A 487 1.66 36.15 -14.26
C ASN A 487 2.73 35.80 -15.31
N ALA A 488 2.44 35.86 -16.61
CA ALA A 488 3.36 35.46 -17.68
C ALA A 488 4.72 36.21 -17.63
N LEU A 489 4.69 37.52 -17.35
CA LEU A 489 5.91 38.36 -17.23
C LEU A 489 6.84 37.91 -16.10
N ALA A 490 6.30 37.29 -15.06
CA ALA A 490 7.10 36.83 -13.93
C ALA A 490 7.72 35.45 -14.17
N LEU A 491 7.26 34.72 -15.19
CA LEU A 491 7.87 33.46 -15.63
C LEU A 491 9.02 33.71 -16.64
N ASP A 492 9.11 34.89 -17.25
CA ASP A 492 10.22 35.26 -18.15
C ASP A 492 11.58 35.14 -17.44
N THR A 493 11.65 35.43 -16.13
CA THR A 493 12.88 35.27 -15.35
C THR A 493 13.32 33.82 -15.16
N LEU A 494 12.44 32.86 -15.43
CA LEU A 494 12.69 31.42 -15.37
C LEU A 494 12.88 30.80 -16.76
N CYS A 495 13.15 31.60 -17.80
CA CYS A 495 13.26 31.11 -19.18
C CYS A 495 14.36 30.06 -19.41
N PHE A 496 15.33 29.92 -18.51
CA PHE A 496 16.39 28.89 -18.53
C PHE A 496 15.95 27.52 -18.00
N LEU A 497 14.78 27.44 -17.36
CA LEU A 497 14.28 26.21 -16.76
C LEU A 497 14.08 25.12 -17.81
N THR A 498 14.66 23.93 -17.59
CA THR A 498 14.52 22.78 -18.48
C THR A 498 13.55 21.74 -17.94
N HIS A 499 13.33 21.68 -16.63
CA HIS A 499 12.46 20.70 -15.99
C HIS A 499 11.52 21.36 -14.98
N LEU A 500 10.21 21.14 -15.14
CA LEU A 500 9.18 21.63 -14.23
C LEU A 500 8.25 20.50 -13.81
N ASP A 501 8.13 20.26 -12.51
CA ASP A 501 7.16 19.34 -11.93
C ASP A 501 6.17 20.10 -11.04
N ILE A 502 4.91 20.16 -11.47
CA ILE A 502 3.80 20.79 -10.75
C ILE A 502 2.69 19.80 -10.43
N ARG A 503 2.96 18.48 -10.45
CA ARG A 503 1.95 17.44 -10.22
C ARG A 503 1.17 17.64 -8.93
N ASP A 504 -0.07 17.14 -8.91
CA ASP A 504 -0.91 17.13 -7.71
C ASP A 504 -1.19 18.53 -7.11
N ASN A 505 -1.23 19.57 -7.96
CA ASN A 505 -1.66 20.92 -7.57
C ASN A 505 -3.12 21.16 -8.03
N ASN A 506 -4.07 21.00 -7.12
CA ASN A 506 -5.51 20.95 -7.46
C ASN A 506 -6.17 22.31 -7.77
N ARG A 507 -5.47 23.44 -7.61
CA ARG A 507 -5.98 24.79 -7.89
C ARG A 507 -5.58 25.33 -9.27
N VAL A 508 -4.90 24.53 -10.07
CA VAL A 508 -4.33 24.95 -11.36
C VAL A 508 -5.35 24.71 -12.48
N ILE A 509 -6.16 25.72 -12.79
CA ILE A 509 -7.22 25.61 -13.81
C ILE A 509 -6.69 25.93 -15.22
N ASP A 510 -5.99 27.06 -15.39
CA ASP A 510 -5.43 27.50 -16.66
C ASP A 510 -3.92 27.72 -16.52
N VAL A 511 -3.13 27.04 -17.34
CA VAL A 511 -1.66 27.09 -17.27
C VAL A 511 -1.11 27.78 -18.51
N ASP A 512 -0.33 28.83 -18.29
CA ASP A 512 0.45 29.49 -19.35
C ASP A 512 1.94 29.47 -19.02
N LEU A 513 2.66 28.60 -19.71
CA LEU A 513 4.11 28.41 -19.62
C LEU A 513 4.81 28.81 -20.93
N SER A 514 4.18 29.67 -21.73
CA SER A 514 4.72 30.10 -23.03
C SER A 514 6.06 30.86 -22.91
N ALA A 515 6.33 31.45 -21.74
CA ALA A 515 7.57 32.13 -21.41
C ALA A 515 8.78 31.18 -21.22
N LEU A 516 8.54 29.90 -20.90
CA LEU A 516 9.60 28.94 -20.57
C LEU A 516 10.16 28.27 -21.84
N SER A 517 10.92 29.03 -22.63
CA SER A 517 11.41 28.59 -23.95
C SER A 517 12.41 27.43 -23.92
N MET A 518 13.13 27.24 -22.82
CA MET A 518 14.11 26.16 -22.66
C MET A 518 13.52 24.89 -22.03
N LEU A 519 12.21 24.87 -21.75
CA LEU A 519 11.56 23.75 -21.07
C LEU A 519 11.63 22.48 -21.93
N GLN A 520 12.20 21.42 -21.36
CA GLN A 520 12.37 20.10 -21.97
C GLN A 520 11.36 19.09 -21.39
N VAL A 521 11.18 19.10 -20.07
CA VAL A 521 10.31 18.16 -19.36
C VAL A 521 9.26 18.91 -18.54
N LEU A 522 7.99 18.61 -18.79
CA LEU A 522 6.87 19.14 -18.02
C LEU A 522 6.03 18.01 -17.44
N ASN A 523 5.95 17.95 -16.11
CA ASN A 523 5.07 17.06 -15.37
C ASN A 523 3.95 17.87 -14.70
N CYS A 524 2.71 17.70 -15.16
CA CYS A 524 1.54 18.44 -14.68
C CYS A 524 0.31 17.56 -14.50
N GLU A 525 0.53 16.30 -14.10
CA GLU A 525 -0.49 15.30 -13.80
C GLU A 525 -1.40 15.73 -12.64
N ARG A 526 -2.69 15.35 -12.67
CA ARG A 526 -3.65 15.54 -11.56
C ARG A 526 -3.75 16.99 -11.03
N CYS A 527 -3.69 17.97 -11.92
CA CYS A 527 -3.76 19.39 -11.60
C CYS A 527 -5.16 20.01 -11.85
N SER A 528 -6.08 19.26 -12.44
CA SER A 528 -7.39 19.74 -12.92
C SER A 528 -7.34 20.80 -14.03
N ILE A 529 -6.29 20.79 -14.84
CA ILE A 529 -6.05 21.77 -15.91
C ILE A 529 -7.11 21.63 -17.02
N LEU A 530 -7.69 22.76 -17.45
CA LEU A 530 -8.61 22.86 -18.59
C LEU A 530 -7.89 23.24 -19.90
N THR A 531 -7.01 24.23 -19.83
CA THR A 531 -6.22 24.73 -20.95
C THR A 531 -4.75 24.73 -20.60
N LEU A 532 -3.93 24.12 -21.46
CA LEU A 532 -2.48 24.04 -21.27
C LEU A 532 -1.76 24.76 -22.42
N ARG A 533 -1.11 25.89 -22.12
CA ARG A 533 -0.24 26.63 -23.05
C ARG A 533 1.23 26.41 -22.69
N VAL A 534 2.01 25.93 -23.64
CA VAL A 534 3.43 25.58 -23.42
C VAL A 534 4.27 26.03 -24.61
N ASN A 535 5.50 26.46 -24.34
CA ASN A 535 6.47 26.72 -25.39
C ASN A 535 7.03 25.40 -25.94
N GLY A 536 6.93 25.18 -27.25
CA GLY A 536 7.40 23.93 -27.87
C GLY A 536 8.87 23.91 -28.27
N SER A 537 9.61 25.02 -28.18
CA SER A 537 10.95 25.15 -28.78
C SER A 537 11.96 24.08 -28.35
N CYS A 538 11.95 23.65 -27.08
CA CYS A 538 12.87 22.64 -26.56
C CYS A 538 12.17 21.42 -25.94
N LEU A 539 10.84 21.35 -26.01
CA LEU A 539 10.05 20.37 -25.28
C LEU A 539 10.31 18.95 -25.80
N SER A 540 10.76 18.06 -24.91
CA SER A 540 11.07 16.66 -25.20
C SER A 540 10.09 15.68 -24.54
N GLU A 541 9.58 15.99 -23.36
CA GLU A 541 8.63 15.15 -22.63
C GLU A 541 7.51 15.99 -22.02
N LEU A 542 6.26 15.59 -22.28
CA LEU A 542 5.07 16.20 -21.69
C LEU A 542 4.21 15.12 -21.04
N THR A 543 4.02 15.24 -19.72
CA THR A 543 3.13 14.38 -18.93
C THR A 543 2.03 15.21 -18.30
N ALA A 544 0.82 15.09 -18.82
CA ALA A 544 -0.36 15.88 -18.44
C ALA A 544 -1.62 15.01 -18.26
N ASN A 545 -1.46 13.73 -17.90
CA ASN A 545 -2.56 12.81 -17.68
C ASN A 545 -3.41 13.16 -16.44
N ARG A 546 -4.66 12.69 -16.44
CA ARG A 546 -5.64 12.90 -15.35
C ARG A 546 -5.88 14.38 -15.06
N ASN A 547 -6.07 15.16 -16.12
CA ASN A 547 -6.54 16.54 -16.03
C ASN A 547 -7.94 16.65 -16.67
N LYS A 548 -8.33 17.84 -17.08
CA LYS A 548 -9.58 18.13 -17.79
C LYS A 548 -9.28 18.85 -19.10
N ILE A 549 -8.14 18.53 -19.72
CA ILE A 549 -7.62 19.28 -20.87
C ILE A 549 -8.52 19.04 -22.06
N HIS A 550 -9.06 20.13 -22.61
CA HIS A 550 -9.77 20.13 -23.90
C HIS A 550 -8.85 20.68 -24.99
N ASN A 551 -8.07 21.73 -24.66
CA ASN A 551 -7.20 22.43 -25.59
C ASN A 551 -5.73 22.34 -25.16
N LEU A 552 -4.94 21.62 -25.95
CA LEU A 552 -3.48 21.55 -25.84
C LEU A 552 -2.83 22.54 -26.83
N LEU A 553 -2.31 23.65 -26.32
CA LEU A 553 -1.79 24.76 -27.12
C LEU A 553 -0.26 24.85 -26.99
N ILE A 554 0.46 24.16 -27.87
CA ILE A 554 1.94 24.20 -27.89
C ILE A 554 2.40 25.05 -29.08
N ARG A 555 3.17 26.11 -28.83
CA ARG A 555 3.74 26.98 -29.86
C ARG A 555 5.16 27.44 -29.51
N PRO A 556 6.13 27.41 -30.45
CA PRO A 556 6.06 26.81 -31.80
C PRO A 556 5.88 25.27 -31.75
N VAL A 557 5.78 24.60 -32.90
CA VAL A 557 5.64 23.13 -32.98
C VAL A 557 6.81 22.44 -32.26
N PRO A 558 6.57 21.44 -31.39
CA PRO A 558 7.60 20.85 -30.54
C PRO A 558 8.40 19.75 -31.26
N HIS A 559 9.28 20.13 -32.18
CA HIS A 559 10.05 19.19 -33.03
C HIS A 559 10.97 18.23 -32.26
N HIS A 560 11.28 18.51 -30.99
CA HIS A 560 12.10 17.68 -30.11
C HIS A 560 11.31 16.70 -29.24
N LEU A 561 9.97 16.68 -29.35
CA LEU A 561 9.10 15.89 -28.50
C LEU A 561 9.32 14.38 -28.76
N VAL A 562 9.67 13.66 -27.71
CA VAL A 562 9.93 12.21 -27.71
C VAL A 562 8.76 11.44 -27.10
N SER A 563 8.12 12.01 -26.07
CA SER A 563 7.00 11.39 -25.35
C SER A 563 5.89 12.39 -25.05
N LEU A 564 4.66 12.04 -25.41
CA LEU A 564 3.44 12.79 -25.11
C LEU A 564 2.47 11.90 -24.33
N GLU A 565 2.15 12.28 -23.10
CA GLU A 565 1.18 11.60 -22.23
C GLU A 565 0.07 12.57 -21.82
N VAL A 566 -1.12 12.37 -22.38
CA VAL A 566 -2.32 13.19 -22.17
C VAL A 566 -3.57 12.32 -21.92
N SER A 567 -3.38 11.10 -21.40
CA SER A 567 -4.48 10.18 -21.10
C SER A 567 -5.37 10.68 -19.96
N HIS A 568 -6.62 10.23 -19.90
CA HIS A 568 -7.62 10.69 -18.93
C HIS A 568 -7.79 12.23 -18.95
N ASN A 569 -8.14 12.76 -20.11
CA ASN A 569 -8.46 14.16 -20.34
C ASN A 569 -9.81 14.28 -21.07
N CYS A 570 -10.09 15.43 -21.67
CA CYS A 570 -11.33 15.69 -22.40
C CYS A 570 -11.03 16.10 -23.84
N MET A 571 -9.99 15.53 -24.46
CA MET A 571 -9.59 15.87 -25.84
C MET A 571 -10.52 15.20 -26.86
N GLU A 572 -11.02 15.98 -27.82
CA GLU A 572 -11.87 15.50 -28.92
C GLU A 572 -11.07 15.14 -30.19
N SER A 573 -9.82 15.61 -30.29
CA SER A 573 -8.91 15.29 -31.39
C SER A 573 -7.46 15.39 -30.95
N LEU A 574 -6.57 14.72 -31.68
CA LEU A 574 -5.14 14.98 -31.58
C LEU A 574 -4.76 16.24 -32.36
N PRO A 575 -3.74 17.01 -31.94
CA PRO A 575 -3.26 18.15 -32.71
C PRO A 575 -2.61 17.74 -34.04
N GLU A 576 -2.87 18.49 -35.12
CA GLU A 576 -2.31 18.22 -36.47
C GLU A 576 -0.77 18.18 -36.51
N TRP A 577 -0.12 19.03 -35.71
CA TRP A 577 1.34 19.09 -35.62
C TRP A 577 1.98 17.80 -35.09
N THR A 578 1.19 16.86 -34.53
CA THR A 578 1.69 15.53 -34.15
C THR A 578 2.22 14.74 -35.36
N THR A 579 1.79 15.09 -36.57
CA THR A 579 2.27 14.48 -37.82
C THR A 579 3.62 15.02 -38.30
N GLU A 580 4.12 16.11 -37.71
CA GLU A 580 5.36 16.78 -38.07
C GLU A 580 6.56 16.36 -37.19
N LEU A 581 6.34 15.45 -36.22
CA LEU A 581 7.30 15.15 -35.16
C LEU A 581 8.27 14.04 -35.55
N ALA A 582 9.44 14.40 -36.05
CA ALA A 582 10.46 13.43 -36.45
C ALA A 582 11.06 12.58 -35.30
N GLN A 583 10.99 13.06 -34.05
CA GLN A 583 11.60 12.42 -32.87
C GLN A 583 10.61 11.72 -31.93
N ILE A 584 9.29 11.83 -32.20
CA ILE A 584 8.26 11.26 -31.33
C ILE A 584 8.39 9.74 -31.32
N LYS A 585 8.44 9.14 -30.12
CA LYS A 585 8.47 7.69 -29.95
C LYS A 585 7.18 7.17 -29.35
N ARG A 586 6.59 7.93 -28.42
CA ARG A 586 5.43 7.48 -27.63
C ARG A 586 4.35 8.55 -27.58
N ILE A 587 3.13 8.16 -27.93
CA ILE A 587 1.92 8.96 -27.72
C ILE A 587 0.95 8.12 -26.90
N LEU A 588 0.59 8.63 -25.73
CA LEU A 588 -0.34 8.03 -24.77
C LEU A 588 -1.51 8.99 -24.61
N CYS A 589 -2.66 8.63 -25.16
CA CYS A 589 -3.85 9.48 -25.25
C CYS A 589 -5.13 8.70 -24.90
N SER A 590 -5.02 7.69 -24.05
CA SER A 590 -6.17 6.85 -23.68
C SER A 590 -7.19 7.60 -22.83
N HIS A 591 -8.43 7.13 -22.77
CA HIS A 591 -9.48 7.75 -21.96
C HIS A 591 -9.69 9.24 -22.30
N ASN A 592 -9.94 9.51 -23.57
CA ASN A 592 -10.33 10.82 -24.10
C ASN A 592 -11.61 10.66 -24.95
N TYR A 593 -11.98 11.67 -25.72
CA TYR A 593 -13.16 11.67 -26.59
C TYR A 593 -12.76 11.75 -28.08
N ILE A 594 -11.59 11.19 -28.44
CA ILE A 594 -11.04 11.33 -29.80
C ILE A 594 -11.90 10.54 -30.79
N GLU A 595 -12.47 11.22 -31.79
CA GLU A 595 -13.27 10.57 -32.86
C GLU A 595 -12.47 10.26 -34.13
N THR A 596 -11.48 11.08 -34.45
CA THR A 596 -10.69 11.00 -35.69
C THR A 596 -9.20 11.24 -35.41
N LEU A 597 -8.35 10.67 -36.27
CA LEU A 597 -6.89 10.80 -36.20
C LEU A 597 -6.38 11.59 -37.42
N PRO A 598 -5.28 12.35 -37.28
CA PRO A 598 -4.65 13.01 -38.42
C PRO A 598 -4.20 12.01 -39.50
N ASP A 599 -4.47 12.32 -40.78
CA ASP A 599 -4.27 11.40 -41.91
C ASP A 599 -2.83 10.87 -42.05
N ARG A 600 -1.83 11.68 -41.66
CA ARG A 600 -0.41 11.33 -41.80
C ARG A 600 0.21 10.72 -40.56
N LEU A 601 -0.56 10.51 -39.48
CA LEU A 601 -0.04 10.04 -38.20
C LEU A 601 0.72 8.70 -38.31
N LEU A 602 0.25 7.81 -39.19
CA LEU A 602 0.77 6.45 -39.40
C LEU A 602 1.69 6.32 -40.63
N THR A 603 2.13 7.44 -41.22
CA THR A 603 2.98 7.45 -42.42
C THR A 603 4.47 7.64 -42.06
N ASN A 604 5.35 7.29 -43.02
CA ASN A 604 6.84 7.26 -43.11
C ASN A 604 7.69 8.30 -42.32
N VAL A 605 7.07 9.26 -41.62
CA VAL A 605 7.66 10.48 -41.05
C VAL A 605 7.95 10.38 -39.55
N ASN A 606 7.36 9.41 -38.84
CA ASN A 606 7.41 9.38 -37.37
C ASN A 606 8.24 8.21 -36.84
N SER A 607 9.17 8.49 -35.90
CA SER A 607 9.84 7.46 -35.08
C SER A 607 8.90 6.79 -34.06
N LEU A 608 7.59 6.94 -34.24
CA LEU A 608 6.54 6.53 -33.33
C LEU A 608 6.49 5.01 -33.26
N ASN A 609 6.92 4.45 -32.13
CA ASN A 609 6.90 3.01 -31.90
C ASN A 609 5.79 2.57 -30.95
N TYR A 610 5.27 3.47 -30.11
CA TYR A 610 4.22 3.17 -29.15
C TYR A 610 3.06 4.18 -29.27
N LEU A 611 1.88 3.69 -29.58
CA LEU A 611 0.67 4.50 -29.69
C LEU A 611 -0.46 3.86 -28.86
N ASP A 612 -0.90 4.56 -27.82
CA ASP A 612 -2.08 4.19 -27.03
C ASP A 612 -3.20 5.19 -27.24
N LEU A 613 -4.26 4.72 -27.88
CA LEU A 613 -5.49 5.43 -28.19
C LEU A 613 -6.71 4.69 -27.63
N SER A 614 -6.50 3.81 -26.66
CA SER A 614 -7.58 3.04 -26.04
C SER A 614 -8.60 3.92 -25.32
N HIS A 615 -9.83 3.42 -25.15
CA HIS A 615 -10.92 4.18 -24.49
C HIS A 615 -11.12 5.57 -25.10
N ASN A 616 -11.35 5.61 -26.41
CA ASN A 616 -11.72 6.80 -27.18
C ASN A 616 -12.98 6.50 -28.01
N CYS A 617 -13.32 7.35 -28.97
CA CYS A 617 -14.48 7.21 -29.84
C CYS A 617 -14.07 7.03 -31.31
N ILE A 618 -12.89 6.47 -31.58
CA ILE A 618 -12.30 6.40 -32.92
C ILE A 618 -13.13 5.46 -33.79
N ARG A 619 -13.53 5.95 -34.97
CA ARG A 619 -14.36 5.18 -35.92
C ARG A 619 -13.56 4.47 -37.00
N ALA A 620 -12.45 5.05 -37.43
CA ALA A 620 -11.59 4.48 -38.46
C ALA A 620 -10.14 4.95 -38.28
N LEU A 621 -9.20 4.14 -38.77
CA LEU A 621 -7.80 4.54 -38.89
C LEU A 621 -7.57 5.31 -40.20
N PRO A 622 -6.51 6.14 -40.29
CA PRO A 622 -6.12 6.81 -41.53
C PRO A 622 -6.02 5.85 -42.72
N SER A 623 -6.56 6.26 -43.87
CA SER A 623 -6.69 5.40 -45.06
C SER A 623 -5.36 5.12 -45.76
N TYR A 624 -4.39 6.04 -45.67
CA TYR A 624 -3.08 5.92 -46.29
C TYR A 624 -2.02 5.58 -45.23
N MET A 625 -1.31 4.46 -45.42
CA MET A 625 -0.25 4.03 -44.52
C MET A 625 0.96 3.49 -45.29
N GLU A 626 2.12 4.08 -45.04
CA GLU A 626 3.38 3.68 -45.66
C GLU A 626 4.47 3.55 -44.59
N ASN A 627 5.18 2.42 -44.59
CA ASN A 627 6.34 2.15 -43.72
C ASN A 627 6.10 2.50 -42.24
N CYS A 628 5.01 1.99 -41.67
CA CYS A 628 4.60 2.27 -40.31
C CYS A 628 5.61 1.70 -39.30
N ALA A 629 6.25 2.58 -38.52
CA ALA A 629 7.29 2.23 -37.55
C ALA A 629 6.77 1.65 -36.23
N ILE A 630 5.43 1.60 -36.04
CA ILE A 630 4.78 1.22 -34.78
C ILE A 630 5.11 -0.22 -34.40
N GLU A 631 5.49 -0.40 -33.13
CA GLU A 631 5.76 -1.68 -32.49
C GLU A 631 4.62 -2.09 -31.54
N THR A 632 3.96 -1.12 -30.91
CA THR A 632 2.79 -1.34 -30.03
C THR A 632 1.67 -0.38 -30.39
N LEU A 633 0.52 -0.93 -30.76
CA LEU A 633 -0.69 -0.18 -31.06
C LEU A 633 -1.85 -0.66 -30.19
N LEU A 634 -2.34 0.22 -29.32
CA LEU A 634 -3.48 -0.03 -28.44
C LEU A 634 -4.67 0.81 -28.88
N LEU A 635 -5.73 0.14 -29.32
CA LEU A 635 -6.96 0.73 -29.87
C LEU A 635 -8.21 0.11 -29.23
N HIS A 636 -8.06 -0.58 -28.09
CA HIS A 636 -9.19 -1.24 -27.45
C HIS A 636 -10.21 -0.23 -26.92
N HIS A 637 -11.48 -0.63 -26.89
CA HIS A 637 -12.59 0.22 -26.46
C HIS A 637 -12.69 1.49 -27.32
N ASN A 638 -12.91 1.30 -28.62
CA ASN A 638 -13.19 2.33 -29.62
C ASN A 638 -14.40 1.89 -30.48
N ASN A 639 -14.66 2.60 -31.57
CA ASN A 639 -15.79 2.37 -32.47
C ASN A 639 -15.35 1.92 -33.87
N ILE A 640 -14.21 1.24 -33.98
CA ILE A 640 -13.63 0.84 -35.27
C ILE A 640 -14.42 -0.32 -35.88
N ASP A 641 -15.01 -0.14 -37.05
CA ASP A 641 -15.78 -1.15 -37.78
C ASP A 641 -14.96 -1.86 -38.87
N GLU A 642 -14.00 -1.15 -39.48
CA GLU A 642 -13.07 -1.70 -40.46
C GLU A 642 -11.63 -1.21 -40.29
N LEU A 643 -10.68 -2.04 -40.74
CA LEU A 643 -9.26 -1.69 -40.82
C LEU A 643 -8.89 -1.47 -42.30
N PRO A 644 -8.02 -0.49 -42.63
CA PRO A 644 -7.55 -0.28 -43.99
C PRO A 644 -6.87 -1.54 -44.56
N GLU A 645 -7.10 -1.83 -45.85
CA GLU A 645 -6.60 -3.06 -46.51
C GLU A 645 -5.07 -3.22 -46.37
N GLU A 646 -4.34 -2.11 -46.48
CA GLU A 646 -2.88 -2.10 -46.44
C GLU A 646 -2.30 -2.12 -45.01
N PHE A 647 -3.12 -1.95 -43.96
CA PHE A 647 -2.65 -1.75 -42.58
C PHE A 647 -1.67 -2.83 -42.11
N LEU A 648 -2.10 -4.09 -42.18
CA LEU A 648 -1.29 -5.22 -41.71
C LEU A 648 -0.10 -5.52 -42.63
N SER A 649 -0.18 -5.07 -43.89
CA SER A 649 0.93 -5.14 -44.85
C SER A 649 1.91 -3.99 -44.74
N SER A 650 1.55 -2.84 -44.15
CA SER A 650 2.45 -1.70 -43.98
C SER A 650 3.09 -1.65 -42.58
N ALA A 651 2.48 -2.27 -41.56
CA ALA A 651 2.96 -2.28 -40.17
C ALA A 651 3.85 -3.49 -39.84
N HIS A 652 4.98 -3.66 -40.55
CA HIS A 652 5.86 -4.83 -40.39
C HIS A 652 6.58 -4.94 -39.03
N ARG A 653 6.73 -3.82 -38.31
CA ARG A 653 7.42 -3.78 -37.01
C ARG A 653 6.50 -4.04 -35.82
N LEU A 654 5.20 -4.23 -36.07
CA LEU A 654 4.21 -4.40 -35.02
C LEU A 654 4.47 -5.69 -34.26
N HIS A 655 4.58 -5.59 -32.93
CA HIS A 655 4.72 -6.72 -32.01
C HIS A 655 3.43 -6.92 -31.21
N ILE A 656 2.78 -5.83 -30.80
CA ILE A 656 1.57 -5.85 -29.99
C ILE A 656 0.48 -5.05 -30.71
N LEU A 657 -0.63 -5.71 -31.00
CA LEU A 657 -1.83 -5.11 -31.55
C LEU A 657 -3.05 -5.45 -30.68
N ASN A 658 -3.68 -4.42 -30.13
CA ASN A 658 -4.91 -4.58 -29.36
C ASN A 658 -6.07 -3.80 -29.98
N LEU A 659 -7.04 -4.54 -30.50
CA LEU A 659 -8.26 -4.04 -31.14
C LEU A 659 -9.51 -4.56 -30.41
N SER A 660 -9.37 -5.00 -29.16
CA SER A 660 -10.48 -5.56 -28.39
C SER A 660 -11.59 -4.53 -28.17
N HIS A 661 -12.85 -4.94 -28.10
CA HIS A 661 -14.01 -4.07 -27.92
C HIS A 661 -14.08 -2.97 -28.98
N ASN A 662 -14.11 -3.39 -30.23
CA ASN A 662 -14.44 -2.58 -31.40
C ASN A 662 -15.64 -3.23 -32.13
N GLN A 663 -15.86 -2.89 -33.39
CA GLN A 663 -16.99 -3.38 -34.20
C GLN A 663 -16.52 -4.19 -35.41
N LEU A 664 -15.32 -4.76 -35.35
CA LEU A 664 -14.70 -5.46 -36.48
C LEU A 664 -15.47 -6.74 -36.83
N ALA A 665 -15.98 -6.82 -38.06
CA ALA A 665 -16.59 -8.04 -38.60
C ALA A 665 -15.58 -8.93 -39.34
N GLN A 666 -14.53 -8.34 -39.90
CA GLN A 666 -13.50 -9.03 -40.67
C GLN A 666 -12.13 -8.38 -40.42
N LEU A 667 -11.06 -9.09 -40.81
CA LEU A 667 -9.69 -8.55 -40.86
C LEU A 667 -9.29 -8.32 -42.32
N PRO A 668 -8.38 -7.36 -42.59
CA PRO A 668 -7.83 -7.13 -43.92
C PRO A 668 -7.31 -8.43 -44.56
N PRO A 669 -7.49 -8.61 -45.89
CA PRO A 669 -7.02 -9.80 -46.57
C PRO A 669 -5.49 -9.94 -46.43
N PRO A 670 -4.96 -11.17 -46.32
CA PRO A 670 -3.54 -11.37 -46.18
C PRO A 670 -2.82 -11.01 -47.48
N SER A 671 -1.67 -10.35 -47.35
CA SER A 671 -0.76 -10.03 -48.47
C SER A 671 0.44 -10.99 -48.49
N LEU A 672 1.22 -10.99 -49.58
CA LEU A 672 2.50 -11.72 -49.63
C LEU A 672 3.48 -11.25 -48.53
N LEU A 673 3.32 -10.02 -48.04
CA LEU A 673 4.16 -9.43 -47.00
C LEU A 673 3.68 -9.78 -45.57
N SER A 674 2.50 -10.36 -45.41
CA SER A 674 1.93 -10.70 -44.10
C SER A 674 2.81 -11.69 -43.31
N GLU A 675 3.58 -12.55 -43.98
CA GLU A 675 4.53 -13.47 -43.31
C GLU A 675 5.77 -12.77 -42.73
N LEU A 676 6.08 -11.55 -43.17
CA LEU A 676 7.18 -10.74 -42.62
C LEU A 676 6.83 -10.06 -41.30
N ASN A 677 5.55 -10.08 -40.92
CA ASN A 677 5.05 -9.40 -39.74
C ASN A 677 5.51 -10.11 -38.44
N LYS A 678 5.88 -9.30 -37.44
CA LYS A 678 6.45 -9.74 -36.16
C LYS A 678 5.46 -9.71 -35.00
N ILE A 679 4.15 -9.67 -35.26
CA ILE A 679 3.13 -9.68 -34.21
C ILE A 679 3.32 -10.91 -33.31
N GLN A 680 3.47 -10.63 -32.01
CA GLN A 680 3.59 -11.60 -30.93
C GLN A 680 2.34 -11.61 -30.05
N GLU A 681 1.68 -10.46 -29.87
CA GLU A 681 0.45 -10.33 -29.09
C GLU A 681 -0.64 -9.72 -29.96
N LEU A 682 -1.69 -10.49 -30.23
CA LEU A 682 -2.87 -10.06 -30.98
C LEU A 682 -4.12 -10.22 -30.11
N ARG A 683 -4.77 -9.11 -29.80
CA ARG A 683 -6.01 -9.09 -29.03
C ARG A 683 -7.14 -8.48 -29.84
N LEU A 684 -8.20 -9.26 -29.99
CA LEU A 684 -9.38 -9.00 -30.81
C LEU A 684 -10.67 -9.33 -30.05
N ALA A 685 -10.61 -9.39 -28.72
CA ALA A 685 -11.73 -9.79 -27.88
C ALA A 685 -12.94 -8.87 -28.07
N GLY A 686 -14.17 -9.38 -28.03
CA GLY A 686 -15.37 -8.53 -28.05
C GLY A 686 -15.60 -7.79 -29.38
N ASN A 687 -15.37 -8.44 -30.51
CA ASN A 687 -15.67 -7.96 -31.85
C ASN A 687 -16.78 -8.83 -32.50
N GLN A 688 -16.97 -8.75 -33.82
CA GLN A 688 -17.96 -9.52 -34.59
C GLN A 688 -17.30 -10.52 -35.54
N LEU A 689 -16.08 -10.96 -35.24
CA LEU A 689 -15.27 -11.81 -36.13
C LEU A 689 -15.88 -13.20 -36.29
N THR A 690 -15.76 -13.76 -37.49
CA THR A 690 -16.18 -15.14 -37.81
C THR A 690 -14.96 -16.01 -38.18
N ASN A 691 -15.18 -17.25 -38.62
CA ASN A 691 -14.10 -18.17 -39.02
C ASN A 691 -13.18 -17.59 -40.11
N SER A 692 -13.64 -16.65 -40.95
CA SER A 692 -12.79 -16.01 -41.98
C SER A 692 -11.60 -15.24 -41.40
N ALA A 693 -11.72 -14.74 -40.16
CA ALA A 693 -10.60 -14.08 -39.48
C ALA A 693 -9.45 -15.05 -39.18
N LEU A 694 -9.75 -16.33 -38.95
CA LEU A 694 -8.73 -17.36 -38.68
C LEU A 694 -7.80 -17.59 -39.87
N ASP A 695 -8.33 -17.46 -41.10
CA ASP A 695 -7.56 -17.60 -42.35
C ASP A 695 -6.50 -16.50 -42.51
N VAL A 696 -6.74 -15.33 -41.91
CA VAL A 696 -5.79 -14.22 -41.84
C VAL A 696 -4.81 -14.44 -40.69
N ILE A 697 -5.33 -14.72 -39.49
CA ILE A 697 -4.53 -14.86 -38.26
C ILE A 697 -3.45 -15.94 -38.38
N VAL A 698 -3.74 -17.03 -39.10
CA VAL A 698 -2.81 -18.15 -39.29
C VAL A 698 -1.50 -17.77 -40.02
N ARG A 699 -1.42 -16.58 -40.62
CA ARG A 699 -0.21 -16.04 -41.27
C ARG A 699 0.81 -15.49 -40.28
N TYR A 700 0.41 -15.13 -39.07
CA TYR A 700 1.29 -14.53 -38.06
C TYR A 700 2.00 -15.61 -37.22
N ARG A 701 3.01 -16.27 -37.80
CA ARG A 701 3.68 -17.45 -37.18
C ARG A 701 4.47 -17.15 -35.90
N HIS A 702 4.78 -15.88 -35.62
CA HIS A 702 5.48 -15.44 -34.41
C HIS A 702 4.54 -15.20 -33.22
N LEU A 703 3.24 -15.44 -33.38
CA LEU A 703 2.24 -15.17 -32.38
C LEU A 703 2.45 -16.02 -31.12
N GLN A 704 2.50 -15.35 -29.97
CA GLN A 704 2.67 -15.92 -28.63
C GLN A 704 1.38 -15.81 -27.82
N ILE A 705 0.65 -14.71 -27.96
CA ILE A 705 -0.60 -14.45 -27.23
C ILE A 705 -1.69 -14.12 -28.26
N LEU A 706 -2.75 -14.92 -28.26
CA LEU A 706 -3.93 -14.69 -29.08
C LEU A 706 -5.18 -14.61 -28.21
N ASP A 707 -5.87 -13.47 -28.25
CA ASP A 707 -7.19 -13.32 -27.66
C ASP A 707 -8.23 -13.00 -28.73
N ILE A 708 -9.12 -13.97 -29.01
CA ILE A 708 -10.26 -13.85 -29.94
C ILE A 708 -11.58 -14.17 -29.21
N SER A 709 -11.59 -13.97 -27.90
CA SER A 709 -12.78 -14.23 -27.07
C SER A 709 -13.96 -13.31 -27.44
N TYR A 710 -15.18 -13.74 -27.14
CA TYR A 710 -16.41 -12.98 -27.39
C TYR A 710 -16.54 -12.49 -28.84
N ASN A 711 -16.39 -13.42 -29.78
CA ASN A 711 -16.63 -13.24 -31.21
C ASN A 711 -17.66 -14.29 -31.69
N ASN A 712 -17.82 -14.43 -33.00
CA ASN A 712 -18.78 -15.33 -33.63
C ASN A 712 -18.07 -16.54 -34.30
N ILE A 713 -17.03 -17.08 -33.68
CA ILE A 713 -16.26 -18.23 -34.19
C ILE A 713 -17.01 -19.53 -33.87
N THR A 714 -17.16 -20.40 -34.86
CA THR A 714 -17.91 -21.68 -34.70
C THR A 714 -17.02 -22.91 -34.71
N SER A 715 -15.83 -22.84 -35.32
CA SER A 715 -14.90 -23.97 -35.40
C SER A 715 -13.47 -23.52 -35.65
N ILE A 716 -12.48 -24.28 -35.16
CA ILE A 716 -11.06 -24.06 -35.43
C ILE A 716 -10.49 -25.30 -36.12
N SER A 717 -9.80 -25.11 -37.25
CA SER A 717 -9.23 -26.20 -38.04
C SER A 717 -7.89 -26.70 -37.46
N ASN A 718 -7.46 -27.91 -37.85
CA ASN A 718 -6.15 -28.43 -37.42
C ASN A 718 -4.96 -27.63 -37.98
N GLU A 719 -5.11 -27.09 -39.20
CA GLU A 719 -4.06 -26.30 -39.85
C GLU A 719 -3.72 -25.03 -39.05
N PHE A 720 -4.70 -24.46 -38.36
CA PHE A 720 -4.54 -23.25 -37.56
C PHE A 720 -3.43 -23.40 -36.52
N PHE A 721 -3.53 -24.43 -35.67
CA PHE A 721 -2.52 -24.68 -34.62
C PHE A 721 -1.23 -25.29 -35.16
N GLN A 722 -1.27 -26.00 -36.30
CA GLN A 722 -0.05 -26.49 -36.94
C GLN A 722 0.89 -25.35 -37.38
N LYS A 723 0.35 -24.18 -37.73
CA LYS A 723 1.16 -23.02 -38.17
C LYS A 723 1.62 -22.11 -37.02
N LEU A 724 0.86 -22.00 -35.94
CA LEU A 724 1.12 -21.10 -34.80
C LEU A 724 1.97 -21.76 -33.69
N GLN A 725 3.16 -22.25 -34.04
CA GLN A 725 4.00 -23.06 -33.14
C GLN A 725 4.62 -22.27 -31.97
N MET A 726 4.58 -20.95 -31.99
CA MET A 726 5.11 -20.07 -30.94
C MET A 726 4.05 -19.70 -29.87
N LEU A 727 2.82 -20.19 -30.03
CA LEU A 727 1.69 -19.80 -29.18
C LEU A 727 1.87 -20.30 -27.74
N GLN A 728 1.73 -19.38 -26.80
CA GLN A 728 1.86 -19.59 -25.35
C GLN A 728 0.50 -19.44 -24.65
N GLU A 729 -0.26 -18.40 -25.00
CA GLU A 729 -1.61 -18.16 -24.47
C GLU A 729 -2.62 -18.07 -25.61
N ILE A 730 -3.72 -18.82 -25.48
CA ILE A 730 -4.88 -18.67 -26.33
C ILE A 730 -6.15 -18.49 -25.50
N ASN A 731 -6.92 -17.47 -25.87
CA ASN A 731 -8.25 -17.24 -25.36
C ASN A 731 -9.28 -17.24 -26.50
N ILE A 732 -10.15 -18.23 -26.47
CA ILE A 732 -11.27 -18.44 -27.41
C ILE A 732 -12.62 -18.45 -26.69
N SER A 733 -12.66 -17.98 -25.43
CA SER A 733 -13.87 -17.96 -24.61
C SER A 733 -15.01 -17.18 -25.24
N GLY A 734 -16.27 -17.50 -24.91
CA GLY A 734 -17.43 -16.73 -25.35
C GLY A 734 -17.70 -16.79 -26.86
N ASN A 735 -17.32 -17.88 -27.53
CA ASN A 735 -17.60 -18.14 -28.94
C ASN A 735 -18.64 -19.28 -29.06
N GLN A 736 -18.82 -19.83 -30.27
CA GLN A 736 -19.77 -20.90 -30.57
C GLN A 736 -19.04 -22.21 -30.95
N ILE A 737 -17.88 -22.47 -30.35
CA ILE A 737 -17.01 -23.60 -30.71
C ILE A 737 -17.56 -24.89 -30.12
N ALA A 738 -17.77 -25.91 -30.96
CA ALA A 738 -18.33 -27.21 -30.56
C ALA A 738 -17.28 -28.25 -30.14
N SER A 739 -16.05 -28.15 -30.63
CA SER A 739 -14.96 -29.08 -30.30
C SER A 739 -13.58 -28.42 -30.51
N LEU A 740 -12.58 -28.88 -29.74
CA LEU A 740 -11.20 -28.44 -29.88
C LEU A 740 -10.41 -29.43 -30.77
N PRO A 741 -9.61 -28.95 -31.74
CA PRO A 741 -8.86 -29.83 -32.65
C PRO A 741 -7.66 -30.51 -31.97
N GLN A 742 -7.32 -31.73 -32.42
CA GLN A 742 -6.22 -32.52 -31.84
C GLN A 742 -4.84 -31.84 -31.95
N SER A 743 -4.61 -31.06 -33.01
CA SER A 743 -3.37 -30.28 -33.20
C SER A 743 -3.07 -29.29 -32.06
N LEU A 744 -4.07 -28.87 -31.28
CA LEU A 744 -3.87 -28.04 -30.09
C LEU A 744 -2.87 -28.70 -29.11
N THR A 745 -2.90 -30.03 -29.00
CA THR A 745 -2.03 -30.75 -28.05
C THR A 745 -0.58 -30.88 -28.51
N SER A 746 -0.30 -30.51 -29.76
CA SER A 746 1.05 -30.53 -30.34
C SER A 746 1.80 -29.21 -30.17
N LEU A 747 1.15 -28.17 -29.63
CA LEU A 747 1.78 -26.86 -29.41
C LEU A 747 2.87 -26.96 -28.32
N PRO A 748 4.14 -26.66 -28.65
CA PRO A 748 5.26 -26.92 -27.75
C PRO A 748 5.35 -25.92 -26.58
N LEU A 749 4.83 -24.71 -26.75
CA LEU A 749 4.96 -23.60 -25.80
C LEU A 749 3.65 -23.23 -25.10
N LEU A 750 2.54 -23.93 -25.37
CA LEU A 750 1.23 -23.58 -24.82
C LEU A 750 1.21 -23.73 -23.30
N THR A 751 1.02 -22.62 -22.59
CA THR A 751 0.93 -22.55 -21.13
C THR A 751 -0.49 -22.28 -20.65
N THR A 752 -1.30 -21.55 -21.42
CA THR A 752 -2.64 -21.11 -21.02
C THR A 752 -3.66 -21.36 -22.11
N LEU A 753 -4.70 -22.13 -21.78
CA LEU A 753 -5.87 -22.38 -22.63
C LEU A 753 -7.13 -21.88 -21.92
N ARG A 754 -7.75 -20.83 -22.47
CA ARG A 754 -9.07 -20.35 -22.06
C ARG A 754 -10.08 -20.57 -23.18
N ALA A 755 -11.10 -21.38 -22.90
CA ALA A 755 -12.15 -21.72 -23.85
C ALA A 755 -13.51 -21.87 -23.17
N HIS A 756 -13.74 -21.12 -22.09
CA HIS A 756 -15.00 -21.17 -21.36
C HIS A 756 -16.14 -20.54 -22.17
N SER A 757 -17.39 -20.77 -21.74
CA SER A 757 -18.57 -20.14 -22.37
C SER A 757 -18.67 -20.43 -23.87
N ASN A 758 -18.41 -21.68 -24.25
CA ASN A 758 -18.52 -22.19 -25.62
C ASN A 758 -19.54 -23.34 -25.67
N LEU A 759 -19.58 -24.09 -26.77
CA LEU A 759 -20.44 -25.25 -26.96
C LEU A 759 -19.63 -26.57 -26.94
N ILE A 760 -18.47 -26.57 -26.29
CA ILE A 760 -17.51 -27.68 -26.37
C ILE A 760 -18.10 -28.92 -25.70
N SER A 761 -18.25 -30.00 -26.46
CA SER A 761 -18.72 -31.29 -25.95
C SER A 761 -17.63 -32.37 -25.88
N SER A 762 -16.59 -32.26 -26.70
CA SER A 762 -15.45 -33.19 -26.73
C SER A 762 -14.10 -32.46 -26.62
N LEU A 763 -13.14 -33.10 -25.96
CA LEU A 763 -11.80 -32.58 -25.71
C LEU A 763 -10.72 -33.51 -26.27
N PRO A 764 -9.64 -32.97 -26.87
CA PRO A 764 -8.44 -33.77 -27.14
C PRO A 764 -7.72 -34.10 -25.82
N ASN A 765 -6.77 -35.04 -25.86
CA ASN A 765 -6.01 -35.43 -24.69
C ASN A 765 -4.98 -34.35 -24.27
N LEU A 766 -5.43 -33.35 -23.50
CA LEU A 766 -4.60 -32.23 -23.01
C LEU A 766 -3.46 -32.69 -22.08
N ALA A 767 -3.50 -33.91 -21.55
CA ALA A 767 -2.42 -34.48 -20.75
C ALA A 767 -1.10 -34.61 -21.54
N THR A 768 -1.18 -34.61 -22.86
CA THR A 768 -0.01 -34.62 -23.75
C THR A 768 0.66 -33.24 -23.89
N CYS A 769 0.01 -32.16 -23.45
CA CYS A 769 0.57 -30.81 -23.47
C CYS A 769 1.62 -30.64 -22.36
N ALA A 770 2.90 -30.64 -22.73
CA ALA A 770 4.00 -30.64 -21.75
C ALA A 770 4.12 -29.35 -20.90
N GLN A 771 3.69 -28.20 -21.45
CA GLN A 771 3.86 -26.88 -20.83
C GLN A 771 2.56 -26.28 -20.26
N LEU A 772 1.43 -26.96 -20.42
CA LEU A 772 0.12 -26.42 -20.05
C LEU A 772 0.00 -26.28 -18.52
N MET A 773 -0.23 -25.05 -18.06
CA MET A 773 -0.33 -24.68 -16.65
C MET A 773 -1.74 -24.24 -16.24
N HIS A 774 -2.49 -23.62 -17.15
CA HIS A 774 -3.81 -23.06 -16.88
C HIS A 774 -4.84 -23.56 -17.91
N ILE A 775 -5.92 -24.16 -17.41
CA ILE A 775 -7.02 -24.70 -18.22
C ILE A 775 -8.34 -24.10 -17.70
N ASP A 776 -9.01 -23.32 -18.54
CA ASP A 776 -10.36 -22.82 -18.26
C ASP A 776 -11.34 -23.28 -19.34
N LEU A 777 -12.22 -24.20 -18.96
CA LEU A 777 -13.23 -24.86 -19.77
C LEU A 777 -14.63 -24.73 -19.17
N ALA A 778 -14.83 -23.77 -18.27
CA ALA A 778 -16.12 -23.57 -17.61
C ALA A 778 -17.25 -23.25 -18.59
N ALA A 779 -18.50 -23.47 -18.18
CA ALA A 779 -19.70 -23.15 -18.96
C ALA A 779 -19.65 -23.67 -20.40
N ASN A 780 -19.36 -24.96 -20.55
CA ASN A 780 -19.38 -25.70 -21.81
C ASN A 780 -20.42 -26.84 -21.73
N ARG A 781 -20.36 -27.80 -22.66
CA ARG A 781 -21.23 -28.98 -22.71
C ARG A 781 -20.43 -30.27 -22.60
N ILE A 782 -19.35 -30.26 -21.81
CA ILE A 782 -18.41 -31.38 -21.73
C ILE A 782 -19.12 -32.60 -21.10
N THR A 783 -19.16 -33.70 -21.85
CA THR A 783 -19.78 -34.98 -21.47
C THR A 783 -18.77 -36.10 -21.68
N ASP A 784 -18.70 -37.09 -20.78
CA ASP A 784 -17.94 -38.34 -20.98
C ASP A 784 -16.44 -38.19 -21.28
N VAL A 785 -15.77 -37.16 -20.74
CA VAL A 785 -14.31 -36.99 -20.86
C VAL A 785 -13.58 -37.51 -19.61
N PRO A 786 -12.62 -38.45 -19.75
CA PRO A 786 -11.81 -38.90 -18.62
C PRO A 786 -11.03 -37.73 -18.01
N ILE A 787 -11.06 -37.58 -16.69
CA ILE A 787 -10.27 -36.54 -15.97
C ILE A 787 -8.81 -36.57 -16.38
N SER A 788 -8.26 -37.76 -16.63
CA SER A 788 -6.88 -37.95 -17.05
C SER A 788 -6.52 -37.11 -18.27
N PHE A 789 -7.48 -36.78 -19.16
CA PHE A 789 -7.24 -35.93 -20.33
C PHE A 789 -6.93 -34.48 -19.95
N MET A 790 -7.35 -33.99 -18.78
CA MET A 790 -7.10 -32.62 -18.31
C MET A 790 -5.85 -32.53 -17.43
N MET A 791 -5.23 -33.66 -17.08
CA MET A 791 -4.12 -33.74 -16.14
C MET A 791 -2.76 -33.56 -16.83
N ALA A 792 -2.52 -32.38 -17.40
CA ALA A 792 -1.21 -32.03 -17.95
C ALA A 792 -0.11 -32.01 -16.86
N PRO A 793 1.17 -32.30 -17.20
CA PRO A 793 2.23 -32.48 -16.21
C PRO A 793 2.54 -31.25 -15.33
N ARG A 794 2.26 -30.04 -15.84
CA ARG A 794 2.56 -28.76 -15.17
C ARG A 794 1.31 -27.97 -14.78
N VAL A 795 0.13 -28.58 -14.84
CA VAL A 795 -1.14 -27.90 -14.56
C VAL A 795 -1.17 -27.39 -13.11
N LYS A 796 -1.56 -26.13 -12.93
CA LYS A 796 -1.69 -25.44 -11.65
C LYS A 796 -3.11 -24.93 -11.40
N PHE A 797 -3.87 -24.68 -12.47
CA PHE A 797 -5.23 -24.18 -12.40
C PHE A 797 -6.12 -24.93 -13.40
N ILE A 798 -7.24 -25.45 -12.90
CA ILE A 798 -8.28 -26.09 -13.71
C ILE A 798 -9.64 -25.54 -13.29
N ASP A 799 -10.34 -24.92 -14.24
CA ASP A 799 -11.74 -24.53 -14.09
C ASP A 799 -12.61 -25.26 -15.11
N VAL A 800 -13.54 -26.06 -14.60
CA VAL A 800 -14.54 -26.82 -15.35
C VAL A 800 -15.95 -26.57 -14.82
N ALA A 801 -16.15 -25.49 -14.06
CA ALA A 801 -17.44 -25.14 -13.47
C ALA A 801 -18.54 -24.99 -14.52
N CYS A 802 -19.81 -25.19 -14.12
CA CYS A 802 -20.97 -25.07 -15.02
C CYS A 802 -20.91 -26.00 -16.26
N ASN A 803 -20.38 -27.22 -16.11
CA ASN A 803 -20.55 -28.31 -17.07
C ASN A 803 -21.47 -29.37 -16.45
N ASP A 804 -22.78 -29.23 -16.67
CA ASP A 804 -23.83 -29.97 -15.95
C ASP A 804 -23.76 -31.50 -16.12
N ALA A 805 -23.06 -31.98 -17.15
CA ALA A 805 -22.96 -33.41 -17.47
C ALA A 805 -21.69 -34.09 -16.90
N ILE A 806 -20.79 -33.36 -16.23
CA ILE A 806 -19.64 -33.97 -15.55
C ILE A 806 -20.14 -34.64 -14.27
N ALA A 807 -19.93 -35.95 -14.13
CA ALA A 807 -20.41 -36.69 -12.97
C ALA A 807 -19.71 -36.23 -11.66
N VAL A 808 -20.47 -36.16 -10.56
CA VAL A 808 -19.97 -35.75 -9.24
C VAL A 808 -18.78 -36.60 -8.76
N GLN A 809 -18.74 -37.89 -9.15
CA GLN A 809 -17.66 -38.81 -8.80
C GLN A 809 -16.33 -38.44 -9.46
N ASP A 810 -16.37 -37.95 -10.70
CA ASP A 810 -15.18 -37.49 -11.40
C ASP A 810 -14.61 -36.23 -10.73
N PHE A 811 -15.50 -35.36 -10.26
CA PHE A 811 -15.09 -34.17 -9.53
C PHE A 811 -14.46 -34.47 -8.15
N GLN A 812 -14.88 -35.53 -7.45
CA GLN A 812 -14.23 -35.97 -6.22
C GLN A 812 -12.79 -36.45 -6.45
N GLN A 813 -12.51 -37.09 -7.59
CA GLN A 813 -11.14 -37.48 -7.96
C GLN A 813 -10.27 -36.26 -8.27
N LEU A 814 -10.80 -35.24 -8.95
CA LEU A 814 -10.12 -33.95 -9.14
C LEU A 814 -9.80 -33.26 -7.80
N LYS A 815 -10.73 -33.28 -6.85
CA LYS A 815 -10.51 -32.76 -5.49
C LYS A 815 -9.44 -33.54 -4.73
N ALA A 816 -9.36 -34.86 -4.86
CA ALA A 816 -8.29 -35.65 -4.23
C ALA A 816 -6.89 -35.29 -4.76
N LEU A 817 -6.79 -34.92 -6.05
CA LEU A 817 -5.54 -34.51 -6.70
C LEU A 817 -5.09 -33.09 -6.30
N ARG A 818 -5.98 -32.26 -5.73
CA ARG A 818 -5.67 -30.93 -5.17
C ARG A 818 -4.57 -31.01 -4.13
N ASP A 819 -4.67 -31.97 -3.21
CA ASP A 819 -3.79 -32.10 -2.06
C ASP A 819 -2.42 -32.71 -2.43
N GLU A 820 -2.38 -33.56 -3.47
CA GLU A 820 -1.13 -34.19 -3.93
C GLU A 820 -0.28 -33.28 -4.84
N LYS A 821 -0.91 -32.40 -5.64
CA LYS A 821 -0.23 -31.63 -6.69
C LYS A 821 -0.31 -30.11 -6.55
N SER A 822 -0.91 -29.57 -5.47
CA SER A 822 -1.12 -28.12 -5.29
C SER A 822 -1.85 -27.45 -6.46
N ILE A 823 -2.88 -28.11 -7.01
CA ILE A 823 -3.69 -27.58 -8.12
C ILE A 823 -4.89 -26.81 -7.56
N LEU A 824 -5.14 -25.60 -8.06
CA LEU A 824 -6.37 -24.88 -7.77
C LEU A 824 -7.49 -25.36 -8.70
N VAL A 825 -8.52 -25.98 -8.12
CA VAL A 825 -9.70 -26.47 -8.84
C VAL A 825 -10.92 -25.69 -8.37
N VAL A 826 -11.64 -25.08 -9.32
CA VAL A 826 -12.88 -24.34 -9.04
C VAL A 826 -14.05 -25.32 -8.91
N ASP A 827 -14.90 -25.15 -7.87
CA ASP A 827 -15.99 -26.08 -7.56
C ASP A 827 -17.20 -25.93 -8.52
N ILE A 828 -17.58 -27.04 -9.16
CA ILE A 828 -18.70 -27.13 -10.10
C ILE A 828 -20.06 -27.05 -9.37
N ASN A 829 -20.11 -27.51 -8.12
CA ASN A 829 -21.35 -27.70 -7.35
C ASN A 829 -21.58 -26.59 -6.32
N ASN A 830 -21.02 -25.39 -6.55
CA ASN A 830 -20.97 -24.32 -5.56
C ASN A 830 -22.35 -23.64 -5.33
N GLU A 831 -23.36 -24.43 -4.93
CA GLU A 831 -24.54 -23.96 -4.22
C GLU A 831 -24.09 -23.47 -2.83
N ILE A 832 -23.37 -22.35 -2.84
CA ILE A 832 -23.28 -21.49 -1.69
C ILE A 832 -24.72 -21.12 -1.36
N ILE A 833 -25.23 -21.65 -0.24
CA ILE A 833 -26.60 -21.39 0.18
C ILE A 833 -26.65 -19.93 0.63
N LEU A 834 -27.02 -19.08 -0.32
CA LEU A 834 -27.18 -17.66 -0.11
C LEU A 834 -28.37 -17.39 0.82
N PRO A 835 -28.43 -16.18 1.41
CA PRO A 835 -29.46 -15.87 2.39
C PRO A 835 -30.89 -16.03 1.85
N ASP A 836 -31.10 -15.88 0.53
CA ASP A 836 -32.34 -16.17 -0.20
C ASP A 836 -32.03 -17.17 -1.33
N ARG A 837 -32.92 -18.15 -1.55
CA ARG A 837 -32.75 -19.21 -2.56
C ARG A 837 -32.68 -18.68 -4.00
N ASN A 838 -33.16 -17.46 -4.25
CA ASN A 838 -33.14 -16.86 -5.59
C ASN A 838 -31.88 -16.04 -5.88
N TRP A 839 -31.06 -15.76 -4.86
CA TRP A 839 -29.81 -15.03 -5.07
C TRP A 839 -28.78 -15.97 -5.69
N LYS A 840 -27.86 -15.42 -6.47
CA LYS A 840 -26.80 -16.19 -7.14
C LYS A 840 -25.44 -15.53 -6.92
N LEU A 841 -24.40 -16.34 -6.72
CA LEU A 841 -23.02 -15.89 -6.60
C LEU A 841 -22.20 -16.45 -7.75
N GLY A 842 -21.40 -15.61 -8.37
CA GLY A 842 -20.38 -15.97 -9.34
C GLY A 842 -19.02 -15.50 -8.89
N THR A 843 -18.00 -16.31 -9.11
CA THR A 843 -16.62 -15.99 -8.76
C THR A 843 -15.71 -16.26 -9.96
N SER A 844 -14.71 -15.42 -10.15
CA SER A 844 -13.65 -15.63 -11.15
C SER A 844 -12.29 -15.24 -10.55
N GLN A 845 -11.26 -15.99 -10.91
CA GLN A 845 -9.88 -15.70 -10.52
C GLN A 845 -8.93 -15.99 -11.68
N PHE A 846 -7.92 -15.15 -11.83
CA PHE A 846 -6.79 -15.38 -12.74
C PHE A 846 -5.51 -14.96 -12.04
N PHE A 847 -4.45 -15.74 -12.24
CA PHE A 847 -3.10 -15.40 -11.77
C PHE A 847 -2.09 -15.91 -12.77
N ASP A 848 -0.91 -15.29 -12.81
CA ASP A 848 0.19 -15.78 -13.65
C ASP A 848 0.68 -17.15 -13.13
N PRO A 849 0.50 -18.25 -13.88
CA PRO A 849 0.91 -19.56 -13.42
C PRO A 849 2.43 -19.69 -13.21
N SER A 850 3.24 -18.80 -13.79
CA SER A 850 4.70 -18.78 -13.60
C SER A 850 5.11 -18.53 -12.14
N THR A 851 4.32 -17.73 -11.41
CA THR A 851 4.59 -17.33 -10.02
C THR A 851 4.32 -18.44 -9.00
N GLY A 852 3.56 -19.46 -9.39
CA GLY A 852 3.32 -20.67 -8.61
C GLY A 852 2.07 -20.64 -7.73
N ARG A 853 1.73 -19.52 -7.10
CA ARG A 853 0.50 -19.37 -6.28
C ARG A 853 -0.10 -17.97 -6.43
N PRO A 854 -1.44 -17.84 -6.37
CA PRO A 854 -2.08 -16.55 -6.49
C PRO A 854 -1.79 -15.67 -5.27
N SER A 855 -1.42 -14.42 -5.52
CA SER A 855 -1.28 -13.37 -4.51
C SER A 855 -2.64 -12.92 -3.95
N VAL A 856 -3.73 -13.23 -4.67
CA VAL A 856 -5.10 -12.89 -4.32
C VAL A 856 -5.87 -14.13 -3.86
N GLN A 857 -6.58 -14.02 -2.75
CA GLN A 857 -7.40 -15.08 -2.15
C GLN A 857 -8.84 -14.62 -1.98
N GLN A 858 -9.77 -15.57 -2.05
CA GLN A 858 -11.20 -15.34 -1.87
C GLN A 858 -11.69 -16.03 -0.59
N ILE A 859 -12.53 -15.33 0.19
CA ILE A 859 -13.23 -15.88 1.36
C ILE A 859 -14.68 -16.08 0.96
N THR A 860 -15.18 -17.30 1.12
CA THR A 860 -16.61 -17.62 0.99
C THR A 860 -16.97 -18.60 2.10
N GLY A 861 -17.90 -18.24 2.99
CA GLY A 861 -18.29 -19.11 4.10
C GLY A 861 -19.42 -18.54 4.94
N ARG A 862 -19.83 -19.25 6.00
CA ARG A 862 -20.81 -18.77 6.97
C ARG A 862 -20.13 -18.52 8.32
N PRO A 863 -20.27 -17.34 8.93
CA PRO A 863 -19.79 -17.09 10.28
C PRO A 863 -20.80 -17.68 11.27
N GLY A 864 -20.81 -19.01 11.38
CA GLY A 864 -21.70 -19.78 12.24
C GLY A 864 -22.37 -20.97 11.54
N ASN A 865 -23.06 -21.79 12.34
CA ASN A 865 -23.69 -23.04 11.89
C ASN A 865 -25.15 -22.85 11.40
N SER A 866 -25.77 -21.68 11.64
CA SER A 866 -27.18 -21.45 11.28
C SER A 866 -27.32 -20.76 9.92
N SER A 867 -28.43 -21.01 9.21
CA SER A 867 -28.76 -20.27 7.98
C SER A 867 -29.12 -18.81 8.24
N GLU A 868 -29.48 -18.46 9.47
CA GLU A 868 -29.80 -17.08 9.88
C GLU A 868 -28.56 -16.21 10.05
N ASP A 869 -27.37 -16.83 10.15
CA ASP A 869 -26.12 -16.11 10.37
C ASP A 869 -25.68 -15.29 9.15
N GLY A 870 -26.20 -15.58 7.95
CA GLY A 870 -25.82 -14.93 6.71
C GLY A 870 -24.61 -15.58 6.02
N ILE A 871 -24.05 -14.89 5.03
CA ILE A 871 -22.86 -15.33 4.30
C ILE A 871 -21.76 -14.27 4.36
N LEU A 872 -20.54 -14.72 4.63
CA LEU A 872 -19.32 -13.93 4.57
C LEU A 872 -18.63 -14.16 3.22
N LEU A 873 -18.39 -13.06 2.52
CA LEU A 873 -17.64 -12.95 1.28
C LEU A 873 -16.43 -12.05 1.53
N GLY A 874 -15.32 -12.31 0.85
CA GLY A 874 -14.15 -11.45 0.99
C GLY A 874 -13.11 -11.64 -0.10
N VAL A 875 -12.34 -10.60 -0.36
CA VAL A 875 -11.18 -10.63 -1.26
C VAL A 875 -9.96 -10.10 -0.49
N LEU A 876 -8.87 -10.86 -0.54
CA LEU A 876 -7.59 -10.58 0.09
C LEU A 876 -6.52 -10.47 -1.00
N GLU A 877 -5.75 -9.40 -1.02
CA GLU A 877 -4.65 -9.19 -1.97
C GLU A 877 -3.35 -8.95 -1.19
N SER A 878 -2.41 -9.89 -1.31
CA SER A 878 -1.12 -9.82 -0.63
C SER A 878 -0.14 -8.95 -1.42
N VAL A 879 0.53 -8.00 -0.76
CA VAL A 879 1.41 -7.04 -1.45
C VAL A 879 2.83 -7.58 -1.66
N PHE A 880 3.35 -8.39 -0.74
CA PHE A 880 4.75 -8.83 -0.76
C PHE A 880 4.94 -10.35 -0.76
N SER A 881 3.97 -11.12 -0.26
CA SER A 881 4.10 -12.57 -0.10
C SER A 881 2.70 -13.20 -0.01
N PHE A 882 2.47 -14.25 -0.79
CA PHE A 882 1.15 -14.93 -0.86
C PHE A 882 0.80 -15.65 0.45
N GLU A 883 1.79 -16.05 1.25
CA GLU A 883 1.61 -16.78 2.51
C GLU A 883 0.78 -15.98 3.53
N THR A 884 0.89 -14.65 3.50
CA THR A 884 0.14 -13.78 4.41
C THR A 884 -1.36 -13.79 4.09
N GLY A 885 -1.71 -13.77 2.79
CA GLY A 885 -3.09 -13.88 2.33
C GLY A 885 -3.70 -15.26 2.61
N GLU A 886 -2.96 -16.34 2.40
CA GLU A 886 -3.40 -17.72 2.69
C GLU A 886 -3.68 -17.91 4.19
N LEU A 887 -2.81 -17.37 5.05
CA LEU A 887 -3.00 -17.37 6.49
C LEU A 887 -4.28 -16.62 6.89
N LEU A 888 -4.50 -15.42 6.37
CA LEU A 888 -5.69 -14.63 6.69
C LEU A 888 -6.99 -15.25 6.13
N GLN A 889 -6.94 -15.88 4.97
CA GLN A 889 -8.08 -16.60 4.40
C GLN A 889 -8.60 -17.68 5.35
N GLN A 890 -7.69 -18.36 6.08
CA GLN A 890 -8.03 -19.38 7.07
C GLN A 890 -8.52 -18.78 8.40
N LEU A 891 -7.92 -17.68 8.87
CA LEU A 891 -8.21 -17.12 10.20
C LEU A 891 -9.46 -16.22 10.23
N LEU A 892 -9.72 -15.46 9.16
CA LEU A 892 -10.75 -14.41 9.17
C LEU A 892 -12.17 -14.92 9.45
N PRO A 893 -12.65 -16.05 8.91
CA PRO A 893 -13.97 -16.57 9.24
C PRO A 893 -14.17 -16.80 10.76
N ASP A 894 -13.18 -17.41 11.42
CA ASP A 894 -13.21 -17.67 12.85
C ASP A 894 -13.15 -16.38 13.67
N ILE A 895 -12.32 -15.42 13.26
CA ILE A 895 -12.22 -14.09 13.90
C ILE A 895 -13.55 -13.34 13.78
N VAL A 896 -14.22 -13.40 12.62
CA VAL A 896 -15.53 -12.77 12.41
C VAL A 896 -16.59 -13.40 13.31
N GLU A 897 -16.60 -14.72 13.45
CA GLU A 897 -17.53 -15.42 14.35
C GLU A 897 -17.29 -15.03 15.83
N GLN A 898 -16.03 -14.92 16.26
CA GLN A 898 -15.67 -14.50 17.61
C GLN A 898 -16.11 -13.05 17.88
N GLU A 899 -15.75 -12.10 17.01
CA GLU A 899 -16.09 -10.68 17.19
C GLU A 899 -17.60 -10.42 17.06
N LYS A 900 -18.37 -11.29 16.36
CA LYS A 900 -19.84 -11.21 16.32
C LYS A 900 -20.49 -11.60 17.66
N ARG A 901 -19.86 -12.50 18.44
CA ARG A 901 -20.33 -12.91 19.78
C ARG A 901 -19.98 -11.90 20.87
N GLU A 902 -19.00 -11.05 20.61
CA GLU A 902 -18.55 -10.03 21.54
C GLU A 902 -19.58 -8.91 21.70
N LEU A 903 -20.01 -8.66 22.94
CA LEU A 903 -20.99 -7.60 23.24
C LEU A 903 -20.42 -6.19 23.03
N THR A 904 -19.09 -6.05 23.06
CA THR A 904 -18.40 -4.75 22.95
C THR A 904 -18.29 -4.25 21.51
N THR A 905 -18.36 -5.14 20.52
CA THR A 905 -18.20 -4.82 19.10
C THR A 905 -19.47 -4.29 18.46
N HIS A 906 -20.65 -4.61 19.03
CA HIS A 906 -21.97 -4.21 18.54
C HIS A 906 -22.10 -4.43 17.02
N ASP A 907 -22.78 -3.50 16.33
CA ASP A 907 -22.91 -3.38 14.89
C ASP A 907 -21.59 -2.93 14.21
N GLN A 908 -20.40 -3.34 14.66
CA GLN A 908 -19.12 -3.03 14.00
C GLN A 908 -18.13 -4.21 13.95
N TYR A 909 -18.63 -5.44 14.09
CA TYR A 909 -17.77 -6.62 14.22
C TYR A 909 -16.81 -6.82 13.04
N LEU A 910 -17.21 -6.55 11.78
CA LEU A 910 -16.29 -6.72 10.64
C LEU A 910 -15.08 -5.79 10.73
N LYS A 911 -15.28 -4.55 11.17
CA LYS A 911 -14.19 -3.61 11.41
C LYS A 911 -13.22 -4.17 12.45
N TYR A 912 -13.73 -4.64 13.59
CA TYR A 912 -12.88 -5.22 14.63
C TYR A 912 -12.19 -6.50 14.17
N SER A 913 -12.84 -7.33 13.34
CA SER A 913 -12.20 -8.52 12.77
C SER A 913 -10.97 -8.20 11.93
N LEU A 914 -10.99 -7.12 11.13
CA LEU A 914 -9.81 -6.70 10.37
C LEU A 914 -8.69 -6.15 11.27
N ILE A 915 -9.03 -5.51 12.38
CA ILE A 915 -8.05 -5.06 13.38
C ILE A 915 -7.43 -6.26 14.11
N MET A 916 -8.24 -7.27 14.46
CA MET A 916 -7.74 -8.51 15.07
C MET A 916 -6.89 -9.33 14.10
N ALA A 917 -7.24 -9.35 12.82
CA ALA A 917 -6.38 -9.94 11.79
C ALA A 917 -5.01 -9.26 11.70
N HIS A 918 -4.93 -7.92 11.85
CA HIS A 918 -3.65 -7.21 11.92
C HIS A 918 -2.83 -7.63 13.15
N HIS A 919 -3.48 -7.83 14.30
CA HIS A 919 -2.84 -8.31 15.52
C HIS A 919 -2.29 -9.74 15.37
N GLU A 920 -3.09 -10.67 14.84
CA GLU A 920 -2.71 -12.07 14.60
C GLU A 920 -1.51 -12.22 13.66
N LEU A 921 -1.44 -11.43 12.58
CA LEU A 921 -0.29 -11.45 11.67
C LEU A 921 1.01 -11.15 12.42
N LYS A 922 0.95 -10.14 13.29
CA LYS A 922 2.12 -9.69 14.04
C LYS A 922 2.53 -10.68 15.12
N GLU A 923 1.59 -11.33 15.81
CA GLU A 923 1.92 -12.42 16.75
C GLU A 923 2.65 -13.56 16.04
N LYS A 924 2.27 -13.84 14.80
CA LYS A 924 2.94 -14.84 13.94
C LYS A 924 4.24 -14.32 13.30
N GLY A 925 4.69 -13.13 13.69
CA GLY A 925 5.92 -12.51 13.19
C GLY A 925 5.85 -12.02 11.74
N GLN A 926 4.65 -11.96 11.14
CA GLN A 926 4.46 -11.50 9.78
C GLN A 926 4.56 -9.97 9.72
N ARG A 927 5.44 -9.50 8.85
CA ARG A 927 5.68 -8.07 8.63
C ARG A 927 4.99 -7.53 7.38
N GLN A 928 4.52 -8.42 6.51
CA GLN A 928 3.97 -8.06 5.20
C GLN A 928 2.52 -7.57 5.28
N GLY A 929 2.10 -6.78 4.29
CA GLY A 929 0.78 -6.18 4.22
C GLY A 929 -0.19 -6.93 3.31
N VAL A 930 -1.48 -6.85 3.66
CA VAL A 930 -2.59 -7.40 2.88
C VAL A 930 -3.69 -6.34 2.73
N ASN A 931 -4.14 -6.13 1.50
CA ASN A 931 -5.37 -5.40 1.19
C ASN A 931 -6.55 -6.36 1.36
N CYS A 932 -7.63 -5.92 1.99
CA CYS A 932 -8.77 -6.76 2.31
C CYS A 932 -10.08 -5.98 2.20
N ALA A 933 -11.10 -6.61 1.63
CA ALA A 933 -12.48 -6.22 1.83
C ALA A 933 -13.33 -7.44 2.18
N LEU A 934 -14.15 -7.31 3.22
CA LEU A 934 -15.12 -8.29 3.67
C LEU A 934 -16.53 -7.76 3.45
N CYS A 935 -17.45 -8.63 3.03
CA CYS A 935 -18.87 -8.37 2.92
C CYS A 935 -19.64 -9.48 3.63
N HIS A 936 -20.44 -9.11 4.63
CA HIS A 936 -21.35 -10.01 5.30
C HIS A 936 -22.79 -9.68 4.91
N LEU A 937 -23.44 -10.59 4.19
CA LEU A 937 -24.84 -10.50 3.77
C LEU A 937 -25.69 -11.27 4.78
N ALA A 938 -26.43 -10.54 5.63
CA ALA A 938 -27.21 -11.14 6.71
C ALA A 938 -28.58 -10.49 6.87
N PRO A 939 -29.60 -11.23 7.36
CA PRO A 939 -30.90 -10.67 7.68
C PRO A 939 -30.78 -9.70 8.86
N ARG A 940 -31.46 -8.55 8.77
CA ARG A 940 -31.55 -7.60 9.88
C ARG A 940 -32.76 -7.97 10.73
N ILE A 941 -32.52 -8.35 11.99
CA ILE A 941 -33.58 -8.69 12.95
C ILE A 941 -34.05 -7.38 13.61
N HIS A 942 -35.30 -6.99 13.35
CA HIS A 942 -35.94 -5.87 14.05
C HIS A 942 -37.25 -6.32 14.71
N ARG A 943 -37.33 -6.24 16.04
CA ARG A 943 -38.56 -6.53 16.83
C ARG A 943 -39.21 -7.89 16.54
N GLY A 944 -38.41 -8.95 16.32
CA GLY A 944 -38.93 -10.31 16.17
C GLY A 944 -39.65 -10.60 14.85
N ILE A 945 -39.65 -9.68 13.87
CA ILE A 945 -40.19 -9.89 12.53
C ILE A 945 -39.02 -9.82 11.53
N PRO A 946 -38.64 -10.93 10.86
CA PRO A 946 -37.61 -10.87 9.83
C PRO A 946 -38.23 -10.29 8.54
N ARG A 947 -37.47 -9.54 7.71
CA ARG A 947 -37.62 -9.47 6.23
C ARG A 947 -36.81 -8.39 5.47
N LYS A 948 -35.70 -7.85 5.99
CA LYS A 948 -34.77 -7.06 5.14
C LYS A 948 -33.34 -7.53 5.34
N TYR A 949 -32.65 -7.86 4.25
CA TYR A 949 -31.23 -8.18 4.26
C TYR A 949 -30.41 -6.90 4.26
N CYS A 950 -29.22 -6.95 4.86
CA CYS A 950 -28.23 -5.89 4.76
C CYS A 950 -26.90 -6.46 4.30
N ALA A 951 -26.18 -5.65 3.53
CA ALA A 951 -24.78 -5.88 3.18
C ALA A 951 -23.92 -5.04 4.09
N ARG A 952 -23.23 -5.68 5.04
CA ARG A 952 -22.24 -5.04 5.89
C ARG A 952 -20.87 -5.25 5.29
N ILE A 953 -20.16 -4.18 4.98
CA ILE A 953 -18.89 -4.23 4.27
C ILE A 953 -17.84 -3.54 5.11
N ALA A 954 -16.65 -4.13 5.21
CA ALA A 954 -15.49 -3.48 5.79
C ALA A 954 -14.28 -3.64 4.87
N ASN A 955 -13.52 -2.58 4.62
CA ASN A 955 -12.30 -2.64 3.82
C ASN A 955 -11.12 -1.92 4.46
N CYS A 956 -9.94 -2.45 4.17
CA CYS A 956 -8.64 -1.91 4.51
C CYS A 956 -7.69 -2.21 3.33
N GLY A 957 -7.26 -1.19 2.60
CA GLY A 957 -6.52 -1.32 1.35
C GLY A 957 -7.38 -1.08 0.09
N ASP A 958 -6.86 -1.49 -1.07
CA ASP A 958 -7.40 -1.17 -2.42
C ASP A 958 -8.43 -2.18 -2.96
N VAL A 959 -8.93 -3.11 -2.14
CA VAL A 959 -10.02 -3.99 -2.52
C VAL A 959 -11.34 -3.23 -2.35
N GLU A 960 -12.18 -3.24 -3.38
CA GLU A 960 -13.39 -2.41 -3.42
C GLU A 960 -14.66 -3.23 -3.66
N ALA A 961 -15.77 -2.73 -3.09
CA ALA A 961 -17.11 -3.28 -3.29
C ALA A 961 -18.02 -2.24 -3.93
N VAL A 962 -18.66 -2.60 -5.05
CA VAL A 962 -19.55 -1.73 -5.82
C VAL A 962 -20.91 -2.38 -5.97
N LEU A 963 -21.97 -1.69 -5.58
CA LEU A 963 -23.35 -2.10 -5.72
C LEU A 963 -23.98 -1.44 -6.95
N CYS A 964 -24.77 -2.19 -7.72
CA CYS A 964 -25.62 -1.64 -8.76
C CYS A 964 -27.04 -1.40 -8.24
N ARG A 965 -27.51 -0.16 -8.31
CA ARG A 965 -28.91 0.22 -8.02
C ARG A 965 -29.48 0.94 -9.24
N LYS A 966 -30.51 0.35 -9.85
CA LYS A 966 -31.16 0.90 -11.07
C LYS A 966 -30.19 1.19 -12.22
N GLY A 967 -29.13 0.41 -12.35
CA GLY A 967 -28.09 0.59 -13.37
C GLY A 967 -26.94 1.52 -12.98
N GLU A 968 -27.01 2.21 -11.84
CA GLU A 968 -25.95 3.13 -11.39
C GLU A 968 -25.00 2.43 -10.40
N PRO A 969 -23.67 2.63 -10.54
CA PRO A 969 -22.69 2.14 -9.58
C PRO A 969 -22.72 2.97 -8.28
N ILE A 970 -22.73 2.27 -7.15
CA ILE A 970 -22.62 2.84 -5.81
C ILE A 970 -21.43 2.19 -5.11
N LEU A 971 -20.37 2.95 -4.87
CA LEU A 971 -19.20 2.48 -4.13
C LEU A 971 -19.55 2.32 -2.65
N LEU A 972 -19.34 1.12 -2.10
CA LEU A 972 -19.63 0.79 -0.70
C LEU A 972 -18.37 0.74 0.19
N THR A 973 -17.19 0.89 -0.40
CA THR A 973 -15.87 0.93 0.27
C THR A 973 -15.25 2.32 0.20
N LYS A 974 -14.14 2.56 0.93
CA LYS A 974 -13.35 3.81 0.83
C LYS A 974 -11.96 3.52 0.28
N ARG A 975 -11.45 4.36 -0.63
CA ARG A 975 -10.06 4.31 -1.11
C ARG A 975 -9.11 4.94 -0.10
N PHE A 976 -7.91 4.38 0.01
CA PHE A 976 -6.90 4.84 0.98
C PHE A 976 -5.55 5.19 0.34
N THR A 977 -5.52 5.37 -0.98
CA THR A 977 -4.33 5.83 -1.71
C THR A 977 -4.17 7.34 -1.59
N VAL A 978 -2.93 7.81 -1.62
CA VAL A 978 -2.60 9.23 -1.48
C VAL A 978 -3.25 10.10 -2.55
N ASP A 979 -3.28 9.62 -3.79
CA ASP A 979 -3.86 10.34 -4.94
C ASP A 979 -5.39 10.39 -4.94
N SER A 980 -6.04 9.62 -4.07
CA SER A 980 -7.50 9.60 -3.95
C SER A 980 -8.05 10.44 -2.80
N SER A 981 -7.20 10.82 -1.83
CA SER A 981 -7.65 11.43 -0.57
C SER A 981 -6.60 12.35 0.06
N GLU A 982 -6.86 13.66 -0.02
CA GLU A 982 -6.08 14.70 0.67
C GLU A 982 -6.07 14.50 2.20
N GLU A 983 -7.15 13.95 2.77
CA GLU A 983 -7.21 13.62 4.20
C GLU A 983 -6.13 12.60 4.60
N GLU A 984 -5.91 11.57 3.75
CA GLU A 984 -4.90 10.55 4.01
C GLU A 984 -3.49 11.11 3.82
N TYR A 985 -3.29 11.94 2.79
CA TYR A 985 -2.02 12.66 2.60
C TYR A 985 -1.66 13.51 3.82
N ALA A 986 -2.60 14.33 4.29
CA ALA A 986 -2.43 15.16 5.47
C ALA A 986 -2.14 14.32 6.73
N ARG A 987 -2.83 13.20 6.90
CA ARG A 987 -2.58 12.26 8.02
C ARG A 987 -1.17 11.68 7.98
N ILE A 988 -0.73 11.19 6.82
CA ILE A 988 0.62 10.63 6.64
C ILE A 988 1.68 11.67 7.01
N ARG A 989 1.49 12.92 6.56
CA ARG A 989 2.39 14.02 6.91
C ARG A 989 2.37 14.33 8.41
N LEU A 990 1.20 14.35 9.05
CA LEU A 990 1.08 14.56 10.50
C LEU A 990 1.76 13.45 11.30
N SER A 991 1.81 12.22 10.77
CA SER A 991 2.54 11.10 11.37
C SER A 991 4.05 11.08 11.04
N GLY A 992 4.57 12.08 10.33
CA GLY A 992 5.98 12.13 9.92
C GLY A 992 6.32 11.20 8.75
N GLY A 993 5.33 10.73 8.00
CA GLY A 993 5.53 9.97 6.78
C GLY A 993 5.80 10.86 5.57
N THR A 994 6.51 10.31 4.59
CA THR A 994 6.78 10.94 3.29
C THR A 994 6.04 10.20 2.18
N VAL A 995 5.80 10.89 1.06
CA VAL A 995 5.21 10.28 -0.13
C VAL A 995 6.16 10.51 -1.30
N ASP A 996 6.65 9.45 -1.92
CA ASP A 996 7.54 9.58 -3.06
C ASP A 996 6.77 9.92 -4.35
N GLN A 997 7.50 10.15 -5.44
CA GLN A 997 6.96 10.41 -6.79
C GLN A 997 6.00 9.34 -7.33
N ASN A 998 5.99 8.13 -6.77
CA ASN A 998 5.15 7.01 -7.18
C ASN A 998 3.92 6.82 -6.28
N ASN A 999 3.62 7.81 -5.42
CA ASN A 999 2.61 7.74 -4.36
C ASN A 999 2.87 6.67 -3.30
N ALA A 1000 4.11 6.18 -3.18
CA ALA A 1000 4.47 5.23 -2.15
C ALA A 1000 4.82 5.96 -0.84
N ILE A 1001 4.19 5.51 0.23
CA ILE A 1001 4.35 5.99 1.59
C ILE A 1001 5.67 5.44 2.12
N ASN A 1002 6.58 6.34 2.50
CA ASN A 1002 7.96 6.01 2.87
C ASN A 1002 8.64 5.10 1.82
N GLY A 1003 8.28 5.25 0.54
CA GLY A 1003 8.82 4.45 -0.58
C GLY A 1003 8.42 2.96 -0.58
N THR A 1004 7.43 2.54 0.22
CA THR A 1004 7.11 1.11 0.41
C THR A 1004 5.76 0.67 -0.13
N VAL A 1005 4.64 1.31 0.28
CA VAL A 1005 3.27 0.93 -0.13
C VAL A 1005 2.45 2.15 -0.56
N ARG A 1006 1.48 1.98 -1.47
CA ARG A 1006 0.60 3.08 -1.93
C ARG A 1006 -0.61 3.32 -1.03
N CYS A 1007 -1.04 2.29 -0.31
CA CYS A 1007 -2.18 2.34 0.59
C CYS A 1007 -1.76 2.77 1.98
N SER A 1008 -2.44 3.80 2.48
CA SER A 1008 -2.19 4.36 3.81
C SER A 1008 -2.90 3.59 4.93
N ARG A 1009 -3.84 2.71 4.56
CA ARG A 1009 -4.55 1.83 5.48
C ARG A 1009 -4.50 0.39 5.02
N MET A 1010 -3.82 -0.46 5.78
CA MET A 1010 -3.58 -1.86 5.42
C MET A 1010 -3.47 -2.75 6.67
N ILE A 1011 -3.84 -4.03 6.51
CA ILE A 1011 -3.58 -5.08 7.50
C ILE A 1011 -2.11 -5.49 7.37
N GLY A 1012 -1.40 -5.75 8.47
CA GLY A 1012 0.06 -5.96 8.45
C GLY A 1012 0.87 -4.65 8.33
N CYS A 1013 2.06 -4.72 7.73
CA CYS A 1013 2.97 -3.57 7.54
C CYS A 1013 3.26 -2.74 8.82
N SER A 1014 3.28 -3.37 10.00
CA SER A 1014 3.38 -2.64 11.28
C SER A 1014 4.68 -1.84 11.44
N PHE A 1015 5.71 -2.13 10.64
CA PHE A 1015 6.97 -1.40 10.59
C PHE A 1015 6.84 0.00 9.95
N LEU A 1016 5.73 0.27 9.23
CA LEU A 1016 5.42 1.58 8.64
C LEU A 1016 4.50 2.44 9.54
N TYR A 1017 4.21 2.00 10.76
CA TYR A 1017 3.48 2.81 11.74
C TYR A 1017 4.32 4.05 12.11
N PRO A 1018 3.72 5.26 12.21
CA PRO A 1018 2.29 5.56 12.20
C PRO A 1018 1.72 5.94 10.82
N SER A 1019 2.55 5.97 9.77
CA SER A 1019 2.13 6.36 8.43
C SER A 1019 1.11 5.40 7.84
N VAL A 1020 1.30 4.10 8.04
CA VAL A 1020 0.36 3.04 7.64
C VAL A 1020 -0.28 2.41 8.87
N VAL A 1021 -1.62 2.36 8.89
CA VAL A 1021 -2.41 1.86 10.02
C VAL A 1021 -3.55 0.95 9.54
N PRO A 1022 -3.98 -0.06 10.31
CA PRO A 1022 -5.03 -0.97 9.86
C PRO A 1022 -6.44 -0.40 9.88
N THR A 1023 -6.64 0.88 10.24
CA THR A 1023 -7.95 1.50 10.54
C THR A 1023 -9.00 1.27 9.45
N PRO A 1024 -9.87 0.25 9.59
CA PRO A 1024 -10.77 -0.15 8.50
C PRO A 1024 -11.93 0.82 8.37
N TYR A 1025 -12.42 1.00 7.15
CA TYR A 1025 -13.72 1.60 6.90
C TYR A 1025 -14.79 0.53 6.94
N GLU A 1026 -15.93 0.82 7.57
CA GLU A 1026 -17.09 -0.08 7.59
C GLU A 1026 -18.34 0.69 7.20
N PHE A 1027 -19.17 0.04 6.39
CA PHE A 1027 -20.40 0.57 5.87
C PHE A 1027 -21.49 -0.50 5.88
N VAL A 1028 -22.71 -0.11 6.23
CA VAL A 1028 -23.88 -1.01 6.24
C VAL A 1028 -24.90 -0.50 5.25
N TRP A 1029 -25.24 -1.33 4.28
CA TRP A 1029 -26.25 -1.04 3.28
C TRP A 1029 -27.49 -1.89 3.50
N ASP A 1030 -28.64 -1.25 3.71
CA ASP A 1030 -29.92 -1.95 3.73
C ASP A 1030 -30.37 -2.25 2.30
N LEU A 1031 -30.42 -3.53 1.95
CA LEU A 1031 -30.78 -3.97 0.61
C LEU A 1031 -32.26 -3.71 0.33
N ALA A 1032 -32.54 -3.24 -0.87
CA ALA A 1032 -33.88 -2.95 -1.37
C ALA A 1032 -34.14 -3.63 -2.71
N GLU A 1033 -35.40 -3.74 -3.11
CA GLU A 1033 -35.82 -4.40 -4.37
C GLU A 1033 -35.23 -3.75 -5.64
N CYS A 1034 -34.74 -2.50 -5.54
CA CYS A 1034 -34.07 -1.79 -6.63
C CYS A 1034 -32.56 -2.08 -6.74
N ASP A 1035 -31.99 -2.83 -5.81
CA ASP A 1035 -30.60 -3.31 -5.86
C ASP A 1035 -30.53 -4.54 -6.77
N GLU A 1036 -29.67 -4.48 -7.78
CA GLU A 1036 -29.60 -5.52 -8.81
C GLU A 1036 -28.51 -6.56 -8.49
N PHE A 1037 -27.31 -6.09 -8.17
CA PHE A 1037 -26.15 -6.94 -7.84
C PHE A 1037 -25.08 -6.17 -7.07
N LEU A 1038 -24.19 -6.91 -6.40
CA LEU A 1038 -22.99 -6.44 -5.72
C LEU A 1038 -21.76 -7.07 -6.37
N ILE A 1039 -20.72 -6.28 -6.58
CA ILE A 1039 -19.43 -6.70 -7.12
C ILE A 1039 -18.35 -6.46 -6.06
N LEU A 1040 -17.52 -7.45 -5.78
CA LEU A 1040 -16.33 -7.34 -4.94
C LEU A 1040 -15.12 -7.72 -5.79
N ALA A 1041 -14.15 -6.83 -5.95
CA ALA A 1041 -12.96 -7.10 -6.76
C ALA A 1041 -11.71 -6.40 -6.23
N ASN A 1042 -10.53 -6.96 -6.55
CA ASN A 1042 -9.24 -6.37 -6.15
C ASN A 1042 -8.86 -5.16 -7.01
N GLY A 1043 -7.84 -4.43 -6.57
CA GLY A 1043 -7.43 -3.16 -7.18
C GLY A 1043 -7.04 -3.26 -8.66
N ALA A 1044 -6.56 -4.42 -9.11
CA ALA A 1044 -6.20 -4.65 -10.52
C ALA A 1044 -7.37 -4.40 -11.48
N VAL A 1045 -8.58 -4.83 -11.10
CA VAL A 1045 -9.80 -4.65 -11.89
C VAL A 1045 -10.17 -3.16 -11.97
N TRP A 1046 -10.21 -2.49 -10.83
CA TRP A 1046 -10.64 -1.09 -10.72
C TRP A 1046 -9.63 -0.07 -11.26
N ARG A 1047 -8.36 -0.45 -11.39
CA ARG A 1047 -7.34 0.34 -12.10
C ARG A 1047 -7.48 0.20 -13.63
N THR A 1048 -8.02 -0.91 -14.10
CA THR A 1048 -8.13 -1.22 -15.53
C THR A 1048 -9.46 -0.73 -16.11
N MET A 1049 -10.56 -0.82 -15.36
CA MET A 1049 -11.90 -0.48 -15.84
C MET A 1049 -12.66 0.44 -14.85
N PRO A 1050 -13.35 1.50 -15.33
CA PRO A 1050 -14.18 2.34 -14.49
C PRO A 1050 -15.47 1.63 -14.04
N TYR A 1051 -16.00 2.02 -12.87
CA TYR A 1051 -17.17 1.39 -12.25
C TYR A 1051 -18.41 1.31 -13.15
N HIS A 1052 -18.68 2.38 -13.90
CA HIS A 1052 -19.81 2.45 -14.82
C HIS A 1052 -19.74 1.35 -15.89
N GLU A 1053 -18.55 1.12 -16.46
CA GLU A 1053 -18.33 0.15 -17.52
C GLU A 1053 -18.50 -1.27 -16.96
N VAL A 1054 -17.91 -1.54 -15.79
CA VAL A 1054 -18.05 -2.81 -15.08
C VAL A 1054 -19.53 -3.12 -14.78
N VAL A 1055 -20.27 -2.17 -14.21
CA VAL A 1055 -21.71 -2.33 -13.93
C VAL A 1055 -22.50 -2.60 -15.21
N HIS A 1056 -22.21 -1.87 -16.29
CA HIS A 1056 -22.85 -2.07 -17.58
C HIS A 1056 -22.63 -3.48 -18.15
N HIS A 1057 -21.41 -3.99 -18.11
CA HIS A 1057 -21.09 -5.35 -18.55
C HIS A 1057 -21.80 -6.43 -17.72
N VAL A 1058 -21.76 -6.32 -16.38
CA VAL A 1058 -22.43 -7.28 -15.49
C VAL A 1058 -23.95 -7.25 -15.64
N ARG A 1059 -24.53 -6.07 -15.90
CA ARG A 1059 -25.97 -5.94 -16.08
C ARG A 1059 -26.47 -6.71 -17.31
N ARG A 1060 -25.69 -6.75 -18.39
CA ARG A 1060 -26.00 -7.44 -19.65
C ARG A 1060 -25.93 -8.97 -19.56
N ILE A 1061 -25.21 -9.51 -18.58
CA ILE A 1061 -25.03 -10.96 -18.41
C ILE A 1061 -25.81 -11.41 -17.17
N PRO A 1062 -26.95 -12.12 -17.33
CA PRO A 1062 -27.81 -12.50 -16.20
C PRO A 1062 -27.12 -13.41 -15.18
N GLU A 1063 -26.33 -14.38 -15.66
CA GLU A 1063 -25.66 -15.35 -14.81
C GLU A 1063 -24.37 -14.76 -14.20
N PRO A 1064 -24.24 -14.67 -12.87
CA PRO A 1064 -23.14 -13.96 -12.23
C PRO A 1064 -21.77 -14.63 -12.45
N SER A 1065 -21.70 -15.97 -12.55
CA SER A 1065 -20.44 -16.67 -12.82
C SER A 1065 -19.89 -16.31 -14.21
N MET A 1066 -20.79 -16.22 -15.19
CA MET A 1066 -20.48 -15.78 -16.54
C MET A 1066 -20.08 -14.32 -16.58
N ALA A 1067 -20.78 -13.47 -15.82
CA ALA A 1067 -20.45 -12.06 -15.70
C ALA A 1067 -19.06 -11.84 -15.09
N ALA A 1068 -18.71 -12.59 -14.04
CA ALA A 1068 -17.39 -12.51 -13.39
C ALA A 1068 -16.26 -12.95 -14.34
N LYS A 1069 -16.45 -14.05 -15.08
CA LYS A 1069 -15.50 -14.53 -16.09
C LYS A 1069 -15.35 -13.56 -17.26
N TYR A 1070 -16.47 -13.02 -17.75
CA TYR A 1070 -16.45 -12.00 -18.80
C TYR A 1070 -15.65 -10.78 -18.37
N LEU A 1071 -15.87 -10.25 -17.17
CA LEU A 1071 -15.08 -9.13 -16.66
C LEU A 1071 -13.59 -9.47 -16.56
N GLN A 1072 -13.23 -10.65 -16.07
CA GLN A 1072 -11.83 -11.10 -16.02
C GLN A 1072 -11.19 -11.08 -17.42
N ASP A 1073 -11.89 -11.61 -18.41
CA ASP A 1073 -11.40 -11.64 -19.78
C ASP A 1073 -11.24 -10.25 -20.38
N ILE A 1074 -12.17 -9.31 -20.12
CA ILE A 1074 -12.05 -7.92 -20.58
C ILE A 1074 -10.83 -7.25 -19.93
N VAL A 1075 -10.68 -7.37 -18.61
CA VAL A 1075 -9.54 -6.79 -17.88
C VAL A 1075 -8.21 -7.33 -18.43
N ARG A 1076 -8.15 -8.63 -18.75
CA ARG A 1076 -6.99 -9.24 -19.41
C ARG A 1076 -6.83 -8.77 -20.86
N ALA A 1077 -7.92 -8.60 -21.59
CA ALA A 1077 -7.90 -8.07 -22.95
C ALA A 1077 -7.36 -6.63 -22.98
N TYR A 1078 -7.53 -5.86 -21.91
CA TYR A 1078 -6.92 -4.54 -21.71
C TYR A 1078 -5.48 -4.62 -21.14
N ARG A 1079 -4.84 -5.78 -21.26
CA ARG A 1079 -3.44 -6.05 -20.90
C ARG A 1079 -3.10 -5.92 -19.40
N CYS A 1080 -4.08 -6.07 -18.50
CA CYS A 1080 -3.79 -6.20 -17.07
C CYS A 1080 -2.97 -7.47 -16.80
N THR A 1081 -1.78 -7.33 -16.21
CA THR A 1081 -0.87 -8.46 -15.90
C THR A 1081 -0.91 -8.88 -14.43
N GLU A 1082 -1.61 -8.14 -13.58
CA GLU A 1082 -1.76 -8.45 -12.16
C GLU A 1082 -2.73 -9.62 -11.95
N ASP A 1083 -2.66 -10.26 -10.78
CA ASP A 1083 -3.64 -11.26 -10.38
C ASP A 1083 -5.03 -10.61 -10.23
N ILE A 1084 -6.06 -11.28 -10.72
CA ILE A 1084 -7.43 -10.78 -10.79
C ILE A 1084 -8.33 -11.66 -9.92
N SER A 1085 -9.19 -11.02 -9.13
CA SER A 1085 -10.24 -11.69 -8.36
C SER A 1085 -11.51 -10.88 -8.41
N ILE A 1086 -12.60 -11.54 -8.80
CA ILE A 1086 -13.92 -10.92 -8.98
C ILE A 1086 -14.97 -11.83 -8.34
N MET A 1087 -15.85 -11.23 -7.53
CA MET A 1087 -17.09 -11.85 -7.06
C MET A 1087 -18.28 -11.00 -7.49
N VAL A 1088 -19.33 -11.64 -7.99
CA VAL A 1088 -20.60 -11.00 -8.36
C VAL A 1088 -21.74 -11.70 -7.63
N VAL A 1089 -22.46 -10.98 -6.79
CA VAL A 1089 -23.69 -11.46 -6.13
C VAL A 1089 -24.88 -10.79 -6.80
N ARG A 1090 -25.75 -11.57 -7.45
CA ARG A 1090 -27.00 -11.07 -8.05
C ARG A 1090 -28.18 -11.30 -7.12
N PHE A 1091 -28.95 -10.25 -6.87
CA PHE A 1091 -30.08 -10.31 -5.95
C PHE A 1091 -31.37 -10.71 -6.67
N GLY A 1092 -32.06 -11.69 -6.11
CA GLY A 1092 -33.34 -12.22 -6.59
C GLY A 1092 -34.49 -11.86 -5.65
N PHE A 1093 -34.92 -10.60 -5.63
CA PHE A 1093 -36.07 -10.19 -4.82
C PHE A 1093 -37.40 -10.67 -5.42
N PRO A 1094 -38.36 -11.15 -4.60
CA PRO A 1094 -39.70 -11.51 -5.08
C PRO A 1094 -40.46 -10.26 -5.56
N LYS A 1095 -40.55 -10.09 -6.88
CA LYS A 1095 -41.19 -8.92 -7.51
C LYS A 1095 -42.72 -9.02 -7.46
N LYS A 1096 -43.41 -7.96 -7.04
CA LYS A 1096 -44.87 -7.82 -7.16
C LYS A 1096 -45.21 -7.07 -8.46
N GLY A 1097 -45.95 -7.70 -9.38
CA GLY A 1097 -46.57 -7.04 -10.54
C GLY A 1097 -45.70 -6.86 -11.79
N THR A 1098 -46.34 -6.38 -12.86
CA THR A 1098 -45.98 -6.34 -14.30
C THR A 1098 -44.68 -5.65 -14.73
N ASP A 1099 -43.76 -5.33 -13.81
CA ASP A 1099 -42.55 -4.56 -14.10
C ASP A 1099 -41.39 -5.38 -14.69
N PHE A 1100 -41.51 -6.71 -14.72
CA PHE A 1100 -40.45 -7.58 -15.26
C PHE A 1100 -40.24 -7.39 -16.77
N ILE A 1101 -41.32 -7.17 -17.52
CA ILE A 1101 -41.24 -6.97 -18.97
C ILE A 1101 -40.68 -5.57 -19.28
N ASN A 1102 -41.02 -4.54 -18.50
CA ASN A 1102 -40.52 -3.18 -18.72
C ASN A 1102 -39.07 -2.96 -18.26
N MET A 1103 -38.56 -3.74 -17.30
CA MET A 1103 -37.18 -3.63 -16.82
C MET A 1103 -36.16 -4.32 -17.74
N ILE A 1104 -36.56 -5.40 -18.42
CA ILE A 1104 -35.75 -6.08 -19.45
C ILE A 1104 -35.95 -5.41 -20.83
N ALA A 1105 -37.12 -4.82 -21.09
CA ALA A 1105 -37.41 -4.05 -22.30
C ALA A 1105 -37.04 -2.57 -22.22
N ALA A 1106 -36.47 -2.10 -21.10
CA ALA A 1106 -35.81 -0.81 -21.06
C ALA A 1106 -34.61 -0.89 -21.99
N THR A 1107 -34.80 -0.36 -23.20
CA THR A 1107 -33.80 -0.10 -24.23
C THR A 1107 -32.43 0.22 -23.64
N PRO A 1108 -31.32 -0.21 -24.28
CA PRO A 1108 -29.98 0.19 -23.85
C PRO A 1108 -29.99 1.69 -23.62
N TYR A 1109 -29.35 2.13 -22.52
CA TYR A 1109 -29.06 3.54 -22.29
C TYR A 1109 -28.50 4.08 -23.61
N ARG A 1110 -29.33 4.84 -24.35
CA ARG A 1110 -28.82 5.72 -25.41
C ARG A 1110 -27.89 6.63 -24.64
N GLU A 1111 -26.62 6.62 -25.00
CA GLU A 1111 -25.73 7.74 -24.74
C GLU A 1111 -26.57 9.01 -24.78
N LYS A 1112 -26.53 9.83 -23.73
CA LYS A 1112 -26.73 11.26 -23.96
C LYS A 1112 -25.55 11.69 -24.83
N ARG A 1113 -25.63 11.37 -26.13
CA ARG A 1113 -24.98 12.12 -27.18
C ARG A 1113 -25.48 13.53 -26.99
N PHE A 1114 -24.57 14.47 -26.78
CA PHE A 1114 -24.82 15.82 -27.24
C PHE A 1114 -25.09 15.70 -28.74
N THR A 1115 -26.36 15.57 -29.09
CA THR A 1115 -26.79 15.59 -30.48
C THR A 1115 -26.74 17.06 -30.88
N SER A 1116 -25.67 17.41 -31.59
CA SER A 1116 -25.67 18.58 -32.45
C SER A 1116 -26.86 18.45 -33.40
N ASN A 1117 -27.81 19.38 -33.29
CA ASN A 1117 -28.84 19.56 -34.31
C ASN A 1117 -28.17 20.02 -35.60
N VAL A 1118 -27.84 19.08 -36.48
CA VAL A 1118 -27.56 19.36 -37.89
C VAL A 1118 -28.24 18.27 -38.71
N GLN A 1119 -29.36 18.61 -39.36
CA GLN A 1119 -29.92 17.77 -40.42
C GLN A 1119 -29.04 17.88 -41.67
N PRO A 1120 -28.81 16.77 -42.40
CA PRO A 1120 -28.06 16.79 -43.65
C PRO A 1120 -28.97 17.23 -44.81
N TYR A 1121 -28.61 18.32 -45.49
CA TYR A 1121 -29.16 18.64 -46.80
C TYR A 1121 -28.30 17.98 -47.89
N SER A 1122 -28.88 17.01 -48.58
CA SER A 1122 -28.38 16.49 -49.85
C SER A 1122 -28.58 17.53 -50.95
N ALA A 1123 -27.50 17.89 -51.62
CA ALA A 1123 -27.55 18.71 -52.82
C ALA A 1123 -28.08 17.89 -54.00
N SER A 1124 -29.16 18.35 -54.61
CA SER A 1124 -29.45 18.08 -56.02
C SER A 1124 -29.88 19.38 -56.70
N SER A 1125 -29.34 19.55 -57.90
CA SER A 1125 -29.41 20.66 -58.84
C SER A 1125 -30.80 21.27 -59.08
N SER A 1126 -30.88 22.60 -59.17
CA SER A 1126 -31.17 23.34 -60.42
C SER A 1126 -31.69 24.76 -60.15
N SER A 1127 -31.08 25.72 -60.86
CA SER A 1127 -31.61 26.97 -61.44
C SER A 1127 -32.52 27.93 -60.65
N ASP A 1128 -32.10 29.21 -60.74
CA ASP A 1128 -32.90 30.44 -60.77
C ASP A 1128 -32.94 31.33 -59.50
N SER A 1129 -32.19 32.43 -59.62
CA SER A 1129 -32.37 33.72 -58.94
C SER A 1129 -33.68 34.41 -59.42
N PRO A 1130 -34.12 35.59 -58.91
CA PRO A 1130 -33.52 36.47 -57.89
C PRO A 1130 -34.52 37.09 -56.88
N ASN A 1131 -34.00 37.97 -56.02
CA ASN A 1131 -34.58 39.24 -55.56
C ASN A 1131 -35.15 39.42 -54.13
N TYR A 1132 -34.69 40.55 -53.56
CA TYR A 1132 -35.29 41.50 -52.62
C TYR A 1132 -35.04 41.38 -51.09
N GLU A 1133 -34.19 42.33 -50.65
CA GLU A 1133 -34.32 43.24 -49.50
C GLU A 1133 -34.31 42.72 -48.05
N SER A 1134 -33.26 43.14 -47.35
CA SER A 1134 -33.13 43.22 -45.88
C SER A 1134 -34.02 44.32 -45.30
N PRO A 1135 -34.47 44.17 -44.04
CA PRO A 1135 -33.93 45.08 -43.03
C PRO A 1135 -33.62 44.43 -41.66
N THR A 1136 -32.62 45.02 -41.04
CA THR A 1136 -32.14 44.93 -39.64
C THR A 1136 -33.19 44.66 -38.55
N LEU A 1137 -32.88 43.77 -37.61
CA LEU A 1137 -33.29 43.89 -36.19
C LEU A 1137 -32.37 43.10 -35.26
N ALA A 1138 -32.18 43.67 -34.07
CA ALA A 1138 -31.11 43.43 -33.12
C ALA A 1138 -31.16 42.07 -32.38
N LEU A 1139 -29.96 41.57 -32.02
CA LEU A 1139 -29.78 40.55 -30.98
C LEU A 1139 -30.17 41.09 -29.59
N PRO A 1140 -30.86 40.30 -28.76
CA PRO A 1140 -30.75 40.40 -27.32
C PRO A 1140 -30.11 39.16 -26.68
N LYS A 1141 -29.23 39.47 -25.73
CA LYS A 1141 -28.50 38.62 -24.79
C LYS A 1141 -29.38 37.60 -24.05
N ALA A 1142 -28.93 36.36 -23.99
CA ALA A 1142 -29.41 35.36 -23.04
C ALA A 1142 -28.50 35.37 -21.78
N THR A 1143 -28.91 36.12 -20.76
CA THR A 1143 -28.43 35.98 -19.39
C THR A 1143 -29.58 36.35 -18.48
N LYS A 1144 -30.27 35.35 -17.92
CA LYS A 1144 -31.15 35.42 -16.73
C LYS A 1144 -31.94 34.12 -16.60
N MET A 1145 -31.47 33.20 -15.76
CA MET A 1145 -32.32 32.18 -15.18
C MET A 1145 -31.77 31.73 -13.83
N PHE A 1146 -31.71 32.65 -12.87
CA PHE A 1146 -31.73 32.36 -11.43
C PHE A 1146 -32.13 33.66 -10.72
N GLU A 1147 -33.43 33.85 -10.48
CA GLU A 1147 -33.96 34.74 -9.44
C GLU A 1147 -35.50 34.59 -9.39
N ARG A 1148 -36.03 34.63 -8.16
CA ARG A 1148 -37.44 34.60 -7.73
C ARG A 1148 -38.10 33.23 -7.59
N ILE A 1149 -38.11 32.71 -6.36
CA ILE A 1149 -39.36 32.34 -5.67
C ILE A 1149 -39.18 32.60 -4.17
N GLU A 1150 -39.74 33.70 -3.65
CA GLU A 1150 -40.25 33.80 -2.27
C GLU A 1150 -41.56 34.61 -2.29
N ALA A 1151 -42.47 34.21 -1.39
CA ALA A 1151 -43.76 34.79 -0.99
C ALA A 1151 -44.98 34.61 -1.94
N THR A 1152 -45.89 33.69 -1.58
CA THR A 1152 -47.20 34.00 -0.94
C THR A 1152 -47.90 32.71 -0.50
N SER A 1153 -48.72 32.85 0.55
CA SER A 1153 -49.23 31.86 1.49
C SER A 1153 -50.60 31.24 1.15
N GLU A 1154 -50.91 30.18 1.91
CA GLU A 1154 -52.23 29.67 2.36
C GLU A 1154 -52.88 28.44 1.68
N ASP A 1155 -53.25 27.53 2.59
CA ASP A 1155 -54.25 26.46 2.58
C ASP A 1155 -53.94 24.98 2.21
N SER A 1156 -53.98 24.18 3.29
CA SER A 1156 -54.50 22.81 3.42
C SER A 1156 -53.61 21.59 3.09
N GLY A 1157 -52.90 21.13 4.13
CA GLY A 1157 -53.00 19.76 4.68
C GLY A 1157 -52.57 18.54 3.85
N ASP A 1158 -51.31 18.10 4.00
CA ASP A 1158 -50.99 16.74 4.46
C ASP A 1158 -49.49 16.57 4.78
N TYR A 1159 -49.17 16.41 6.07
CA TYR A 1159 -47.80 16.33 6.60
C TYR A 1159 -47.35 14.86 6.73
N ARG A 1160 -46.61 14.32 5.74
CA ARG A 1160 -45.65 13.19 5.92
C ARG A 1160 -44.86 12.77 4.67
N PHE A 1161 -44.28 13.66 3.87
CA PHE A 1161 -43.37 13.20 2.79
C PHE A 1161 -42.17 14.08 2.41
N THR A 1162 -41.78 15.05 3.26
CA THR A 1162 -40.68 15.99 2.96
C THR A 1162 -39.73 16.16 4.15
N LYS A 1163 -39.04 15.08 4.55
CA LYS A 1163 -37.91 15.17 5.49
C LYS A 1163 -36.64 14.41 5.07
N ASN A 1164 -36.59 13.85 3.85
CA ASN A 1164 -35.42 13.10 3.36
C ASN A 1164 -34.78 13.65 2.07
N LEU A 1165 -35.21 14.82 1.57
CA LEU A 1165 -34.58 15.45 0.38
C LEU A 1165 -33.76 16.71 0.69
N CYS A 1166 -33.86 17.30 1.89
CA CYS A 1166 -33.05 18.46 2.29
C CYS A 1166 -31.81 18.10 3.14
N ARG A 1167 -31.32 16.86 3.04
CA ARG A 1167 -30.02 16.46 3.61
C ARG A 1167 -28.92 16.23 2.58
N TYR A 1168 -29.24 16.39 1.29
CA TYR A 1168 -28.30 16.11 0.20
C TYR A 1168 -27.79 17.36 -0.54
N HIS A 1169 -28.28 18.55 -0.23
CA HIS A 1169 -27.79 19.79 -0.86
C HIS A 1169 -27.04 20.76 0.08
N GLU A 1170 -26.99 20.51 1.40
CA GLU A 1170 -26.16 21.28 2.35
C GLU A 1170 -24.83 20.60 2.73
N MET A 1171 -24.53 19.41 2.20
CA MET A 1171 -23.27 18.70 2.47
C MET A 1171 -22.17 18.91 1.42
N ALA A 1172 -22.39 19.75 0.39
CA ALA A 1172 -21.44 19.94 -0.71
C ALA A 1172 -20.78 21.33 -0.82
N THR A 1173 -21.13 22.33 0.01
CA THR A 1173 -20.53 23.69 -0.12
C THR A 1173 -20.34 24.47 1.18
N SER A 1174 -20.41 23.85 2.36
CA SER A 1174 -20.09 24.54 3.62
C SER A 1174 -19.43 23.60 4.62
N ASN A 1175 -18.10 23.49 4.56
CA ASN A 1175 -17.22 23.27 5.72
C ASN A 1175 -15.73 23.27 5.32
N ILE A 1176 -15.27 24.35 4.67
CA ILE A 1176 -13.82 24.55 4.40
C ILE A 1176 -13.28 25.84 5.05
N TYR A 1177 -14.09 26.64 5.77
CA TYR A 1177 -13.62 27.95 6.27
C TYR A 1177 -13.85 28.29 7.75
N ASN A 1178 -14.18 27.34 8.64
CA ASN A 1178 -14.35 27.67 10.07
C ASN A 1178 -13.87 26.58 11.06
N MET A 1179 -12.84 25.81 10.72
CA MET A 1179 -12.25 24.83 11.65
C MET A 1179 -10.71 24.87 11.74
N TYR A 1180 -10.07 25.89 11.15
CA TYR A 1180 -8.61 26.06 11.15
C TYR A 1180 -8.06 27.14 12.10
N ILE A 1181 -8.91 27.74 12.94
CA ILE A 1181 -8.46 28.62 14.03
C ILE A 1181 -9.31 28.31 15.27
N CYS A 1182 -9.07 27.19 15.96
CA CYS A 1182 -9.58 27.03 17.33
C CYS A 1182 -8.93 25.97 18.25
N GLU A 1183 -7.94 25.18 17.82
CA GLU A 1183 -7.31 24.18 18.71
C GLU A 1183 -5.79 24.31 18.92
N VAL A 1184 -5.14 25.35 18.39
CA VAL A 1184 -3.70 25.63 18.66
C VAL A 1184 -3.48 26.85 19.58
N THR A 1185 -4.52 27.65 19.86
CA THR A 1185 -4.41 28.85 20.72
C THR A 1185 -4.77 28.62 22.20
N ARG A 1186 -4.83 27.37 22.68
CA ARG A 1186 -5.13 27.08 24.10
C ARG A 1186 -3.91 26.69 24.95
N GLN A 1187 -2.71 26.60 24.37
CA GLN A 1187 -1.46 26.31 25.11
C GLN A 1187 -0.37 27.40 25.05
N GLN A 1188 -0.63 28.56 24.44
CA GLN A 1188 0.34 29.68 24.36
C GLN A 1188 -0.09 30.99 25.03
N LEU A 1189 -1.18 31.02 25.80
CA LEU A 1189 -1.63 32.23 26.52
C LEU A 1189 -1.65 32.04 28.05
N LEU A 1190 -0.49 31.67 28.62
CA LEU A 1190 -0.21 31.77 30.06
C LEU A 1190 1.17 32.43 30.29
N SER A 1191 1.45 33.53 29.61
CA SER A 1191 2.41 34.55 30.07
C SER A 1191 2.24 35.82 29.25
N LEU A 1192 1.38 36.73 29.70
CA LEU A 1192 1.62 38.19 29.69
C LEU A 1192 0.46 38.88 30.42
N HIS A 1193 0.84 39.71 31.36
CA HIS A 1193 0.02 40.40 32.34
C HIS A 1193 -0.88 41.49 31.75
N TYR A 1194 -1.97 41.75 32.49
CA TYR A 1194 -2.56 43.06 32.78
C TYR A 1194 -2.20 44.21 31.85
N ASP A 1195 -3.18 44.71 31.08
CA ASP A 1195 -3.76 46.01 31.44
C ASP A 1195 -5.12 46.21 30.77
N GLY A 1196 -6.04 46.77 31.54
CA GLY A 1196 -7.40 47.05 31.13
C GLY A 1196 -7.50 48.30 30.28
N GLY A 1197 -8.42 48.29 29.32
CA GLY A 1197 -8.74 49.48 28.54
C GLY A 1197 -9.95 49.23 27.64
N ARG A 1198 -11.07 49.85 28.00
CA ARG A 1198 -12.37 49.72 27.36
C ARG A 1198 -12.39 50.31 25.94
N CYS A 1199 -13.34 49.76 25.18
CA CYS A 1199 -14.34 50.42 24.34
C CYS A 1199 -14.12 50.56 22.82
N MET A 1200 -15.24 50.26 22.18
CA MET A 1200 -15.76 50.60 20.84
C MET A 1200 -15.42 49.66 19.69
#